data_AF-A0A2N1W0X1-F1
#
_entry.id   AF-A0A2N1W0X1-F1
#
_cell.length_a   1.000
_cell.length_b   1.000
_cell.length_c   1.000
_cell.angle_alpha   90.00
_cell.angle_beta   90.00
_cell.angle_gamma   90.00
#
_symmetry.space_group_name_H-M   'P 1'
#
loop_
_entity.id
_entity.type
_entity.pdbx_description
1 polymer ?
#
loop_
_entity_poly.entity_id
_entity_poly.type
_entity_poly.pdbx_seq_one_letter_code
_entity_poly.pdbx_strand_id
1 'polypeptide(L)'
;MKFFRITLLIFLFALFNSVFASVKDDTSKDKLNSNTFAGLKFRSIGPAWNSGRIADFAVNPKDFSEYYVATASGHLWKTSNSGVTWSAIADSLPYSLACVVLDPNNPFVVWVGSGENNHQRALGYGNGVYKSTDGGSSWNNMGLKDSRQIGGIVIDPRNSDVVYVAAEGSAWGPGGERGLYKTTDGGKTWNRVLYVSENTGINNIVLDPKDPNVLYATSEQRRRHHYTKIGGGPESAVYKSTDSGASWNKIMSGLPSVDIGGMGIAVSPVNTDVVYLIIEAAENKSGFFRSVNRGASWEKMSDYSASGQYYNEIYCDPINVDKVYSTETVTQVTIDGGKTWNTLGNKDRHVDDHALWINPNDTKNLLIGGDGGIYETFDAGANWQFKPNLPVTQFYRVTTDNDLPFYNIYGGTQDNQSMGGPSRTLNSDGIVNNDWKMTVGGDGFFQAVDPTDPNIVYSEWQYGNIIRYDKKSGESITIRPEPLKGQKTFKWYWDTPFIISPHSNTRLYIAAEKVFRSDDRGDSWQQISDDLTTKTDRNSFKVMDKYWSTDAVSKDVSTSQFGLIVSLDESKIKENLIYVGTDDGLIQVTEDAKNWRKLTNFTNVPEFTLVSDICASRFNENVVYATFNNHKRDDFNPYVLKSEDKGKTWKSISGNLPKNGPVSTIIEDPVNANLLFVGTEWGIYFTIDGGQKWIQLKSGIPTVKVPDIAIQERENDLVVATFGRGFYLIDDYSPLRDVNKEMLENDAFIFPIKDALMFNEARGKYGQGASYYKAPNPEIGAVFTYYIKEVPKTLKSIRKEKEKELFKKGEPITQPSYEEIKKEEDEIDPYLIFSIKDESGAEIKKLFVSAGSGVKRVVWDLRLDHFNPLQAPKDKFNPTNKTNSSLLALPGKYSVSLSMVVRDEVKQLAGPTFFNAIPLNNTTLPAENRAEQVADNKKFLELAKKVVGARAQTNLIAKTLEDIKQTVSLTSGTPLELFNKVKKVSDEVADILFKFEGQPAKASNEEIPPAQMPLNWRINEMVYPTWSSTSNITKNQIIAYDILSEELPEILNALRRITNTDLKDIEKELENLGATWTPGRIPEIN
;
A
#
# COMPACT_ATOMS: atom_id res chain seq x y z
N MET A 1 51.91 19.43 48.69
CA MET A 1 50.74 20.23 48.24
C MET A 1 50.50 20.03 46.76
N LYS A 2 50.07 18.81 46.41
CA LYS A 2 49.86 18.27 45.06
C LYS A 2 48.44 17.68 44.95
N PHE A 3 47.50 18.25 45.72
CA PHE A 3 46.18 17.67 45.99
C PHE A 3 45.00 18.66 45.82
N PHE A 4 45.23 19.83 45.22
CA PHE A 4 44.18 20.87 45.07
C PHE A 4 43.93 21.34 43.64
N ARG A 5 44.53 20.70 42.62
CA ARG A 5 44.30 21.03 41.19
C ARG A 5 43.73 19.87 40.35
N ILE A 6 43.53 18.69 40.93
CA ILE A 6 42.94 17.53 40.22
C ILE A 6 41.43 17.40 40.51
N THR A 7 40.93 18.01 41.59
CA THR A 7 39.51 17.93 41.97
C THR A 7 38.61 18.91 41.19
N LEU A 8 39.16 19.95 40.55
CA LEU A 8 38.37 20.91 39.77
C LEU A 8 38.23 20.52 38.28
N LEU A 9 39.10 19.65 37.75
CA LEU A 9 39.00 19.16 36.37
C LEU A 9 38.13 17.89 36.23
N ILE A 10 37.90 17.15 37.31
CA ILE A 10 37.00 15.98 37.32
C ILE A 10 35.54 16.40 37.57
N PHE A 11 35.30 17.57 38.17
CA PHE A 11 33.94 18.10 38.36
C PHE A 11 33.37 18.85 37.13
N LEU A 12 34.21 19.31 36.19
CA LEU A 12 33.75 19.91 34.92
C LEU A 12 33.51 18.89 33.80
N PHE A 13 34.07 17.68 33.89
CA PHE A 13 33.80 16.59 32.93
C PHE A 13 32.54 15.77 33.29
N ALA A 14 32.02 15.92 34.50
CA ALA A 14 30.78 15.29 34.96
C ALA A 14 29.51 16.14 34.67
N LEU A 15 29.66 17.37 34.20
CA LEU A 15 28.54 18.28 33.85
C LEU A 15 28.27 18.40 32.34
N PHE A 16 29.05 17.73 31.48
CA PHE A 16 28.83 17.72 30.01
C PHE A 16 28.34 16.39 29.45
N ASN A 17 28.11 15.37 30.28
CA ASN A 17 27.57 14.06 29.87
C ASN A 17 26.09 13.84 30.24
N SER A 18 25.36 14.89 30.63
CA SER A 18 23.94 14.81 31.01
C SER A 18 22.96 15.48 30.03
N VAL A 19 23.41 15.86 28.82
CA VAL A 19 22.54 16.49 27.78
C VAL A 19 22.35 15.63 26.52
N PHE A 20 22.87 14.41 26.48
CA PHE A 20 22.54 13.42 25.44
C PHE A 20 21.92 12.13 26.02
N ALA A 21 21.13 12.27 27.09
CA ALA A 21 20.03 11.34 27.26
C ALA A 21 19.02 11.67 26.16
N SER A 22 18.90 10.80 25.16
CA SER A 22 17.75 10.84 24.27
C SER A 22 16.52 11.02 25.13
N VAL A 23 15.74 12.06 24.85
CA VAL A 23 14.35 12.09 25.25
C VAL A 23 13.75 10.87 24.55
N LYS A 24 13.80 9.71 25.22
CA LYS A 24 12.79 8.68 25.06
C LYS A 24 11.52 9.38 25.47
N ASP A 25 10.89 9.96 24.47
CA ASP A 25 9.58 10.55 24.55
C ASP A 25 8.72 9.57 25.34
N ASP A 26 8.23 10.00 26.51
CA ASP A 26 7.35 9.22 27.39
C ASP A 26 5.94 9.12 26.77
N THR A 27 5.91 8.85 25.46
CA THR A 27 4.77 8.56 24.59
C THR A 27 3.98 7.34 25.05
N SER A 28 4.48 6.61 26.06
CA SER A 28 3.79 5.46 26.65
C SER A 28 2.52 5.83 27.43
N LYS A 29 2.34 7.11 27.82
CA LYS A 29 1.16 7.57 28.59
C LYS A 29 0.10 8.28 27.75
N ASP A 30 0.43 8.81 26.58
CA ASP A 30 -0.53 9.52 25.75
C ASP A 30 -1.30 8.56 24.83
N LYS A 31 -2.59 8.35 25.11
CA LYS A 31 -3.46 7.43 24.35
C LYS A 31 -3.81 7.95 22.96
N LEU A 32 -3.60 9.24 22.66
CA LEU A 32 -3.80 9.80 21.32
C LEU A 32 -2.53 9.60 20.48
N ASN A 33 -2.28 8.37 20.04
CA ASN A 33 -1.12 8.01 19.23
C ASN A 33 -1.49 7.02 18.12
N SER A 34 -0.62 6.84 17.14
CA SER A 34 -0.90 6.00 15.96
C SER A 34 -1.21 4.53 16.28
N ASN A 35 -0.65 3.97 17.35
CA ASN A 35 -0.91 2.56 17.71
C ASN A 35 -2.35 2.39 18.24
N THR A 36 -2.91 3.40 18.89
CA THR A 36 -4.31 3.41 19.31
C THR A 36 -5.25 3.27 18.12
N PHE A 37 -4.92 3.84 16.96
CA PHE A 37 -5.81 3.82 15.77
C PHE A 37 -5.46 2.73 14.76
N ALA A 38 -4.62 1.75 15.11
CA ALA A 38 -4.15 0.72 14.19
C ALA A 38 -5.26 -0.18 13.60
N GLY A 39 -6.44 -0.23 14.22
CA GLY A 39 -7.62 -0.92 13.68
C GLY A 39 -8.29 -0.21 12.50
N LEU A 40 -8.04 1.09 12.29
CA LEU A 40 -8.41 1.81 11.08
C LEU A 40 -7.33 1.54 10.03
N LYS A 41 -7.50 0.44 9.30
CA LYS A 41 -6.51 -0.09 8.38
C LYS A 41 -6.86 0.30 6.94
N PHE A 42 -5.89 0.85 6.22
CA PHE A 42 -5.98 1.06 4.78
C PHE A 42 -5.97 -0.28 4.04
N ARG A 43 -6.77 -0.40 2.98
CA ARG A 43 -6.61 -1.43 1.94
C ARG A 43 -6.17 -0.79 0.64
N SER A 44 -5.24 -1.43 -0.07
CA SER A 44 -4.89 -1.06 -1.44
C SER A 44 -6.00 -1.52 -2.37
N ILE A 45 -6.31 -0.71 -3.39
CA ILE A 45 -7.26 -1.06 -4.45
C ILE A 45 -6.62 -1.15 -5.84
N GLY A 46 -5.29 -0.99 -5.94
CA GLY A 46 -4.58 -0.89 -7.21
C GLY A 46 -4.75 0.48 -7.88
N PRO A 47 -4.72 0.55 -9.23
CA PRO A 47 -4.50 -0.55 -10.19
C PRO A 47 -3.06 -1.10 -10.21
N ALA A 48 -2.84 -2.15 -11.00
CA ALA A 48 -1.51 -2.63 -11.40
C ALA A 48 -1.35 -2.75 -12.93
N TRP A 49 -2.36 -2.32 -13.71
CA TRP A 49 -2.40 -2.51 -15.17
C TRP A 49 -1.43 -1.57 -15.90
N ASN A 50 -1.20 -0.39 -15.35
CA ASN A 50 -0.25 0.62 -15.73
C ASN A 50 0.62 0.69 -14.48
N SER A 51 1.83 0.17 -14.57
CA SER A 51 2.70 0.19 -13.41
C SER A 51 3.15 1.64 -13.17
N GLY A 52 4.33 1.83 -12.61
CA GLY A 52 4.94 3.14 -12.53
C GLY A 52 6.40 3.07 -12.87
N ARG A 53 7.09 4.21 -12.72
CA ARG A 53 8.48 4.37 -13.11
C ARG A 53 9.41 3.40 -12.39
N ILE A 54 10.08 2.58 -13.18
CA ILE A 54 11.18 1.72 -12.75
C ILE A 54 12.49 2.51 -12.82
N ALA A 55 13.27 2.48 -11.73
CA ALA A 55 14.55 3.19 -11.66
C ALA A 55 15.73 2.27 -12.00
N ASP A 56 15.73 1.02 -11.50
CA ASP A 56 16.89 0.13 -11.65
C ASP A 56 16.52 -1.35 -11.43
N PHE A 57 17.36 -2.25 -11.96
CA PHE A 57 17.27 -3.70 -11.79
C PHE A 57 18.55 -4.29 -11.17
N ALA A 58 18.38 -5.22 -10.25
CA ALA A 58 19.46 -6.08 -9.74
C ALA A 58 19.09 -7.55 -9.99
N VAL A 59 19.67 -8.17 -11.01
CA VAL A 59 19.39 -9.56 -11.39
C VAL A 59 20.43 -10.51 -10.80
N ASN A 60 19.99 -11.60 -10.17
CA ASN A 60 20.88 -12.58 -9.56
C ASN A 60 21.71 -13.29 -10.66
N PRO A 61 23.06 -13.19 -10.65
CA PRO A 61 23.90 -13.74 -11.72
C PRO A 61 23.90 -15.28 -11.79
N LYS A 62 23.40 -15.95 -10.75
CA LYS A 62 23.32 -17.43 -10.67
C LYS A 62 21.93 -17.98 -11.00
N ASP A 63 20.91 -17.14 -10.98
CA ASP A 63 19.52 -17.48 -11.27
C ASP A 63 18.76 -16.24 -11.77
N PHE A 64 18.64 -16.08 -13.09
CA PHE A 64 18.00 -14.91 -13.69
C PHE A 64 16.48 -14.86 -13.44
N SER A 65 15.87 -15.89 -12.86
CA SER A 65 14.47 -15.82 -12.42
C SER A 65 14.30 -15.02 -11.13
N GLU A 66 15.39 -14.79 -10.39
CA GLU A 66 15.44 -13.97 -9.18
C GLU A 66 16.03 -12.59 -9.47
N TYR A 67 15.24 -11.54 -9.23
CA TYR A 67 15.73 -10.17 -9.37
C TYR A 67 14.95 -9.19 -8.50
N TYR A 68 15.60 -8.04 -8.31
CA TYR A 68 15.14 -6.90 -7.54
C TYR A 68 14.81 -5.75 -8.48
N VAL A 69 13.76 -5.00 -8.15
CA VAL A 69 13.26 -3.87 -8.93
C VAL A 69 13.18 -2.67 -7.99
N ALA A 70 14.06 -1.69 -8.21
CA ALA A 70 13.95 -0.38 -7.57
C ALA A 70 13.00 0.48 -8.39
N THR A 71 11.99 1.06 -7.73
CA THR A 71 11.09 2.01 -8.39
C THR A 71 11.44 3.43 -8.00
N ALA A 72 11.27 4.37 -8.92
CA ALA A 72 11.50 5.78 -8.63
C ALA A 72 10.55 6.30 -7.53
N SER A 73 9.38 5.68 -7.42
CA SER A 73 8.42 5.86 -6.32
C SER A 73 7.62 4.56 -6.15
N GLY A 74 7.67 3.93 -4.97
CA GLY A 74 6.99 2.65 -4.73
C GLY A 74 7.82 1.56 -4.04
N HIS A 75 9.00 1.90 -3.53
CA HIS A 75 9.94 1.03 -2.80
C HIS A 75 10.62 -0.04 -3.67
N LEU A 76 11.21 -1.05 -3.01
CA LEU A 76 11.92 -2.16 -3.64
C LEU A 76 11.04 -3.41 -3.67
N TRP A 77 11.00 -4.05 -4.83
CA TRP A 77 10.27 -5.30 -5.07
C TRP A 77 11.22 -6.41 -5.45
N LYS A 78 10.87 -7.64 -5.07
CA LYS A 78 11.60 -8.85 -5.42
C LYS A 78 10.69 -9.87 -6.10
N THR A 79 11.24 -10.57 -7.08
CA THR A 79 10.66 -11.80 -7.64
C THR A 79 11.70 -12.93 -7.58
N SER A 80 11.22 -14.17 -7.58
CA SER A 80 12.02 -15.40 -7.66
C SER A 80 11.50 -16.34 -8.75
N ASN A 81 10.67 -15.82 -9.66
CA ASN A 81 9.99 -16.58 -10.71
C ASN A 81 9.71 -15.70 -11.93
N SER A 82 10.65 -14.83 -12.29
CA SER A 82 10.59 -13.98 -13.49
C SER A 82 9.36 -13.07 -13.57
N GLY A 83 8.92 -12.54 -12.42
CA GLY A 83 7.82 -11.57 -12.34
C GLY A 83 6.42 -12.19 -12.36
N VAL A 84 6.29 -13.52 -12.24
CA VAL A 84 4.98 -14.18 -12.07
C VAL A 84 4.34 -13.73 -10.75
N THR A 85 5.13 -13.55 -9.69
CA THR A 85 4.71 -12.95 -8.42
C THR A 85 5.77 -11.98 -7.88
N TRP A 86 5.33 -11.01 -7.08
CA TRP A 86 6.17 -9.98 -6.47
C TRP A 86 6.01 -9.95 -4.94
N SER A 87 7.11 -9.63 -4.26
CA SER A 87 7.12 -9.31 -2.83
C SER A 87 7.66 -7.90 -2.64
N ALA A 88 6.92 -7.04 -1.94
CA ALA A 88 7.44 -5.78 -1.45
C ALA A 88 8.33 -6.06 -0.23
N ILE A 89 9.60 -5.69 -0.30
CA ILE A 89 10.61 -6.05 0.72
C ILE A 89 11.20 -4.83 1.44
N ALA A 90 10.69 -3.64 1.15
CA ALA A 90 11.24 -2.38 1.64
C ALA A 90 10.16 -1.34 2.02
N ASP A 91 8.94 -1.75 2.36
CA ASP A 91 7.79 -0.85 2.66
C ASP A 91 8.03 0.12 3.86
N SER A 92 9.11 -0.07 4.63
CA SER A 92 9.55 0.82 5.72
C SER A 92 10.73 1.72 5.38
N LEU A 93 11.33 1.57 4.19
CA LEU A 93 12.37 2.45 3.67
C LEU A 93 11.74 3.69 3.01
N PRO A 94 12.52 4.70 2.61
CA PRO A 94 11.99 5.73 1.72
C PRO A 94 11.36 5.12 0.46
N TYR A 95 10.21 5.63 0.06
CA TYR A 95 9.49 5.12 -1.11
C TYR A 95 10.18 5.39 -2.44
N SER A 96 11.04 6.41 -2.52
CA SER A 96 11.78 6.76 -3.72
C SER A 96 13.18 6.16 -3.68
N LEU A 97 13.52 5.37 -4.70
CA LEU A 97 14.82 4.71 -4.84
C LEU A 97 15.47 5.13 -6.16
N ALA A 98 16.81 5.13 -6.18
CA ALA A 98 17.60 5.42 -7.38
C ALA A 98 18.26 4.18 -7.96
N CYS A 99 18.91 3.38 -7.12
CA CYS A 99 19.69 2.23 -7.58
C CYS A 99 19.63 1.08 -6.59
N VAL A 100 19.83 -0.14 -7.11
CA VAL A 100 19.92 -1.38 -6.34
C VAL A 100 21.06 -2.24 -6.89
N VAL A 101 21.95 -2.69 -6.02
CA VAL A 101 23.07 -3.56 -6.41
C VAL A 101 23.19 -4.78 -5.53
N LEU A 102 23.52 -5.91 -6.15
CA LEU A 102 23.86 -7.15 -5.46
C LEU A 102 25.36 -7.20 -5.24
N ASP A 103 25.77 -7.74 -4.09
CA ASP A 103 27.17 -8.07 -3.85
C ASP A 103 27.60 -9.20 -4.81
N PRO A 104 28.68 -9.00 -5.60
CA PRO A 104 29.15 -9.99 -6.57
C PRO A 104 29.57 -11.31 -5.91
N ASN A 105 29.96 -11.30 -4.63
CA ASN A 105 30.37 -12.48 -3.89
C ASN A 105 29.20 -13.16 -3.15
N ASN A 106 28.09 -12.45 -2.91
CA ASN A 106 26.93 -12.98 -2.19
C ASN A 106 25.62 -12.28 -2.59
N PRO A 107 24.76 -12.88 -3.44
CA PRO A 107 23.52 -12.24 -3.90
C PRO A 107 22.47 -12.02 -2.79
N PHE A 108 22.68 -12.54 -1.56
CA PHE A 108 21.83 -12.19 -0.40
C PHE A 108 22.20 -10.84 0.23
N VAL A 109 23.36 -10.28 -0.10
CA VAL A 109 23.75 -8.94 0.33
C VAL A 109 23.31 -7.94 -0.74
N VAL A 110 22.36 -7.09 -0.36
CA VAL A 110 21.72 -6.11 -1.25
C VAL A 110 21.98 -4.71 -0.73
N TRP A 111 22.42 -3.81 -1.59
CA TRP A 111 22.57 -2.40 -1.29
C TRP A 111 21.59 -1.57 -2.12
N VAL A 112 21.03 -0.52 -1.50
CA VAL A 112 20.04 0.36 -2.14
C VAL A 112 20.38 1.82 -1.85
N GLY A 113 20.39 2.64 -2.90
CA GLY A 113 20.45 4.08 -2.82
C GLY A 113 19.03 4.67 -2.83
N SER A 114 18.68 5.48 -1.82
CA SER A 114 17.37 6.15 -1.78
C SER A 114 17.40 7.54 -2.40
N GLY A 115 16.25 7.96 -2.92
CA GLY A 115 16.02 9.21 -3.63
C GLY A 115 16.49 9.14 -5.06
N GLU A 116 15.51 9.11 -5.98
CA GLU A 116 15.70 9.03 -7.43
C GLU A 116 16.83 9.97 -7.92
N ASN A 117 17.75 9.42 -8.72
CA ASN A 117 18.93 10.10 -9.27
C ASN A 117 18.58 11.07 -10.42
N ASN A 118 17.42 10.91 -11.04
CA ASN A 118 16.89 11.86 -12.02
C ASN A 118 16.75 13.29 -11.46
N HIS A 119 16.54 14.25 -12.36
CA HIS A 119 16.40 15.68 -12.03
C HIS A 119 15.16 16.27 -12.65
N GLN A 120 14.09 15.48 -12.63
CA GLN A 120 12.79 15.80 -13.18
C GLN A 120 11.86 16.56 -12.21
N ARG A 121 10.66 16.92 -12.64
CA ARG A 121 9.75 17.82 -11.90
C ARG A 121 9.08 17.20 -10.67
N ALA A 122 8.70 15.92 -10.75
CA ALA A 122 8.02 15.12 -9.75
C ALA A 122 8.99 14.17 -9.05
N LEU A 123 10.10 14.72 -8.57
CA LEU A 123 11.22 13.99 -8.01
C LEU A 123 10.99 13.66 -6.52
N GLY A 124 11.11 12.38 -6.15
CA GLY A 124 11.16 11.96 -4.75
C GLY A 124 12.57 12.12 -4.17
N TYR A 125 12.68 12.27 -2.86
CA TYR A 125 13.97 12.26 -2.16
C TYR A 125 14.05 11.11 -1.16
N GLY A 126 15.28 10.73 -0.85
CA GLY A 126 15.61 9.70 0.10
C GLY A 126 16.29 10.24 1.35
N ASN A 127 16.85 9.31 2.11
CA ASN A 127 17.64 9.57 3.30
C ASN A 127 18.86 8.61 3.37
N GLY A 128 19.55 8.45 2.24
CA GLY A 128 20.85 7.81 2.15
C GLY A 128 20.81 6.37 1.64
N VAL A 129 21.72 5.55 2.15
CA VAL A 129 22.00 4.20 1.64
C VAL A 129 21.58 3.14 2.64
N TYR A 130 21.06 2.02 2.14
CA TYR A 130 20.64 0.87 2.95
C TYR A 130 21.33 -0.42 2.53
N LYS A 131 21.54 -1.31 3.50
CA LYS A 131 22.10 -2.65 3.30
C LYS A 131 21.20 -3.71 3.92
N SER A 132 20.93 -4.77 3.16
CA SER A 132 20.40 -6.03 3.64
C SER A 132 21.47 -7.12 3.52
N THR A 133 21.46 -8.09 4.44
CA THR A 133 22.33 -9.28 4.39
C THR A 133 21.53 -10.58 4.35
N ASP A 134 20.22 -10.49 4.18
CA ASP A 134 19.26 -11.60 4.22
C ASP A 134 18.27 -11.55 3.03
N GLY A 135 18.76 -11.05 1.89
CA GLY A 135 18.01 -10.99 0.64
C GLY A 135 16.85 -9.98 0.64
N GLY A 136 16.86 -8.99 1.53
CA GLY A 136 15.85 -7.94 1.65
C GLY A 136 14.84 -8.16 2.77
N SER A 137 15.02 -9.17 3.63
CA SER A 137 14.10 -9.44 4.74
C SER A 137 14.25 -8.41 5.88
N SER A 138 15.46 -7.88 6.07
CA SER A 138 15.77 -6.79 6.99
C SER A 138 16.79 -5.82 6.40
N TRP A 139 16.76 -4.57 6.87
CA TRP A 139 17.55 -3.46 6.33
C TRP A 139 18.20 -2.62 7.42
N ASN A 140 19.42 -2.17 7.17
CA ASN A 140 20.14 -1.20 8.00
C ASN A 140 20.41 0.07 7.18
N ASN A 141 20.12 1.24 7.75
CA ASN A 141 20.54 2.52 7.19
C ASN A 141 22.06 2.68 7.43
N MET A 142 22.82 2.82 6.35
CA MET A 142 24.28 2.87 6.37
C MET A 142 24.84 4.29 6.38
N GLY A 143 24.00 5.34 6.42
CA GLY A 143 24.43 6.74 6.41
C GLY A 143 24.13 7.45 5.09
N LEU A 144 24.77 8.60 4.86
CA LEU A 144 24.52 9.49 3.72
C LEU A 144 23.08 10.08 3.70
N LYS A 145 22.52 10.30 4.89
CA LYS A 145 21.12 10.71 5.12
C LYS A 145 20.77 12.06 4.51
N ASP A 146 21.74 12.96 4.44
CA ASP A 146 21.58 14.32 3.93
C ASP A 146 22.02 14.44 2.46
N SER A 147 22.36 13.32 1.79
CA SER A 147 22.60 13.31 0.34
C SER A 147 21.31 13.55 -0.43
N ARG A 148 20.17 13.04 0.06
CA ARG A 148 18.83 13.09 -0.57
C ARG A 148 18.70 12.34 -1.88
N GLN A 149 19.65 12.46 -2.80
CA GLN A 149 19.76 11.70 -4.03
C GLN A 149 21.06 10.90 -4.04
N ILE A 150 20.99 9.63 -4.41
CA ILE A 150 22.14 8.75 -4.59
C ILE A 150 22.24 8.43 -6.08
N GLY A 151 23.35 8.79 -6.71
CA GLY A 151 23.55 8.60 -8.15
C GLY A 151 23.89 7.16 -8.53
N GLY A 152 24.64 6.44 -7.68
CA GLY A 152 25.01 5.05 -7.94
C GLY A 152 25.83 4.41 -6.83
N ILE A 153 25.88 3.08 -6.82
CA ILE A 153 26.64 2.27 -5.86
C ILE A 153 27.48 1.23 -6.62
N VAL A 154 28.75 1.06 -6.24
CA VAL A 154 29.60 0.00 -6.78
C VAL A 154 30.30 -0.73 -5.63
N ILE A 155 30.31 -2.06 -5.69
CA ILE A 155 30.95 -2.94 -4.71
C ILE A 155 32.23 -3.51 -5.35
N ASP A 156 33.34 -3.45 -4.62
CA ASP A 156 34.60 -4.04 -5.08
C ASP A 156 34.48 -5.57 -5.10
N PRO A 157 34.65 -6.25 -6.25
CA PRO A 157 34.49 -7.70 -6.32
C PRO A 157 35.54 -8.48 -5.51
N ARG A 158 36.66 -7.84 -5.15
CA ARG A 158 37.73 -8.46 -4.35
C ARG A 158 37.40 -8.48 -2.86
N ASN A 159 36.56 -7.56 -2.39
CA ASN A 159 36.19 -7.43 -0.99
C ASN A 159 34.84 -6.72 -0.84
N SER A 160 33.82 -7.48 -0.43
CA SER A 160 32.45 -7.04 -0.17
C SER A 160 32.30 -5.91 0.86
N ASP A 161 33.31 -5.65 1.70
CA ASP A 161 33.31 -4.52 2.65
C ASP A 161 33.76 -3.20 2.02
N VAL A 162 34.30 -3.22 0.79
CA VAL A 162 34.71 -2.04 0.05
C VAL A 162 33.61 -1.62 -0.91
N VAL A 163 32.96 -0.50 -0.61
CA VAL A 163 31.83 0.03 -1.39
C VAL A 163 32.04 1.51 -1.67
N TYR A 164 31.68 1.92 -2.88
CA TYR A 164 31.69 3.30 -3.33
C TYR A 164 30.26 3.79 -3.57
N VAL A 165 29.94 5.00 -3.12
CA VAL A 165 28.62 5.62 -3.31
C VAL A 165 28.81 6.98 -3.95
N ALA A 166 28.28 7.13 -5.17
CA ALA A 166 28.12 8.41 -5.84
C ALA A 166 26.94 9.15 -5.18
N ALA A 167 27.24 10.20 -4.43
CA ALA A 167 26.27 11.00 -3.70
C ALA A 167 26.10 12.35 -4.41
N GLU A 168 24.94 12.52 -5.04
CA GLU A 168 24.66 13.70 -5.84
C GLU A 168 24.36 14.92 -4.99
N GLY A 169 23.76 14.74 -3.81
CA GLY A 169 23.24 15.83 -2.98
C GLY A 169 21.85 16.30 -3.40
N SER A 170 21.26 17.15 -2.56
CA SER A 170 19.92 17.72 -2.78
C SER A 170 19.77 18.35 -4.16
N ALA A 171 18.77 17.96 -4.93
CA ALA A 171 18.42 18.62 -6.19
C ALA A 171 18.07 20.12 -6.02
N TRP A 172 17.83 20.58 -4.79
CA TRP A 172 17.18 21.85 -4.47
C TRP A 172 18.06 22.82 -3.67
N GLY A 173 19.06 22.34 -2.94
CA GLY A 173 19.88 23.13 -2.00
C GLY A 173 21.40 22.96 -2.15
N PRO A 174 22.21 23.95 -1.76
CA PRO A 174 23.65 23.75 -1.64
C PRO A 174 23.97 22.83 -0.44
N GLY A 175 25.18 22.28 -0.40
CA GLY A 175 25.67 21.48 0.73
C GLY A 175 25.15 20.05 0.73
N GLY A 176 24.84 19.54 1.92
CA GLY A 176 24.48 18.13 2.16
C GLY A 176 25.68 17.18 2.03
N GLU A 177 25.39 15.89 1.95
CA GLU A 177 26.42 14.85 1.77
C GLU A 177 26.73 14.64 0.28
N ARG A 178 27.30 15.66 -0.39
CA ARG A 178 27.77 15.58 -1.79
C ARG A 178 29.17 14.99 -1.93
N GLY A 179 29.39 14.23 -3.00
CA GLY A 179 30.70 13.71 -3.41
C GLY A 179 30.69 12.22 -3.72
N LEU A 180 31.88 11.64 -3.91
CA LEU A 180 32.07 10.19 -3.93
C LEU A 180 32.53 9.74 -2.55
N TYR A 181 31.80 8.80 -1.95
CA TYR A 181 32.14 8.22 -0.65
C TYR A 181 32.63 6.79 -0.82
N LYS A 182 33.62 6.41 -0.02
CA LYS A 182 34.18 5.06 0.05
C LYS A 182 34.08 4.55 1.49
N THR A 183 33.61 3.33 1.64
CA THR A 183 33.76 2.54 2.87
C THR A 183 34.71 1.37 2.64
N THR A 184 35.33 0.89 3.71
CA THR A 184 36.19 -0.31 3.73
C THR A 184 35.83 -1.25 4.88
N ASP A 185 34.73 -0.97 5.59
CA ASP A 185 34.25 -1.71 6.76
C ASP A 185 32.77 -2.12 6.61
N GLY A 186 32.31 -2.23 5.36
CA GLY A 186 30.97 -2.66 5.00
C GLY A 186 29.90 -1.60 5.27
N GLY A 187 30.28 -0.31 5.28
CA GLY A 187 29.39 0.86 5.40
C GLY A 187 29.25 1.43 6.81
N LYS A 188 30.05 0.98 7.78
CA LYS A 188 30.00 1.53 9.15
C LYS A 188 30.59 2.94 9.20
N THR A 189 31.62 3.18 8.38
CA THR A 189 32.24 4.50 8.20
C THR A 189 32.40 4.84 6.72
N TRP A 190 32.33 6.14 6.41
CA TRP A 190 32.43 6.66 5.05
C TRP A 190 33.51 7.74 4.96
N ASN A 191 34.40 7.59 3.98
CA ASN A 191 35.41 8.58 3.64
C ASN A 191 35.03 9.25 2.32
N ARG A 192 34.96 10.59 2.29
CA ARG A 192 34.73 11.32 1.05
C ARG A 192 36.02 11.38 0.24
N VAL A 193 36.07 10.64 -0.87
CA VAL A 193 37.27 10.46 -1.71
C VAL A 193 37.30 11.37 -2.94
N LEU A 194 36.16 11.94 -3.33
CA LEU A 194 36.08 12.99 -4.35
C LEU A 194 35.03 14.01 -3.93
N TYR A 195 35.39 15.29 -3.95
CA TYR A 195 34.52 16.41 -3.66
C TYR A 195 34.81 17.55 -4.63
N VAL A 196 33.75 18.16 -5.16
CA VAL A 196 33.87 19.28 -6.11
C VAL A 196 33.49 20.60 -5.44
N SER A 197 32.23 20.73 -5.02
CA SER A 197 31.73 21.91 -4.31
C SER A 197 30.42 21.60 -3.57
N GLU A 198 29.84 22.61 -2.92
CA GLU A 198 28.52 22.49 -2.29
C GLU A 198 27.36 22.41 -3.32
N ASN A 199 27.61 22.76 -4.58
CA ASN A 199 26.60 22.77 -5.65
C ASN A 199 26.75 21.60 -6.63
N THR A 200 27.79 20.79 -6.49
CA THR A 200 28.19 19.78 -7.48
C THR A 200 28.52 18.46 -6.79
N GLY A 201 27.71 17.43 -7.08
CA GLY A 201 27.87 16.07 -6.59
C GLY A 201 28.42 15.13 -7.65
N ILE A 202 28.47 13.84 -7.32
CA ILE A 202 28.88 12.77 -8.24
C ILE A 202 27.63 11.98 -8.60
N ASN A 203 27.29 11.92 -9.89
CA ASN A 203 26.10 11.23 -10.40
C ASN A 203 26.40 9.79 -10.87
N ASN A 204 27.59 9.52 -11.40
CA ASN A 204 27.97 8.15 -11.78
C ASN A 204 29.28 7.71 -11.13
N ILE A 205 29.36 6.41 -10.85
CA ILE A 205 30.58 5.69 -10.50
C ILE A 205 30.56 4.34 -11.23
N VAL A 206 31.60 4.04 -12.00
CA VAL A 206 31.79 2.74 -12.64
C VAL A 206 33.20 2.22 -12.38
N LEU A 207 33.32 0.91 -12.26
CA LEU A 207 34.57 0.20 -12.00
C LEU A 207 34.94 -0.65 -13.21
N ASP A 208 36.24 -0.71 -13.52
CA ASP A 208 36.75 -1.62 -14.53
C ASP A 208 36.63 -3.07 -14.03
N PRO A 209 35.84 -3.94 -14.70
CA PRO A 209 35.57 -5.29 -14.20
C PRO A 209 36.81 -6.21 -14.22
N LYS A 210 37.87 -5.87 -14.96
CA LYS A 210 39.13 -6.64 -15.01
C LYS A 210 40.21 -6.07 -14.09
N ASP A 211 40.15 -4.77 -13.77
CA ASP A 211 41.08 -4.10 -12.87
C ASP A 211 40.35 -3.16 -11.91
N PRO A 212 39.84 -3.67 -10.77
CA PRO A 212 39.10 -2.90 -9.77
C PRO A 212 39.83 -1.70 -9.15
N ASN A 213 41.13 -1.48 -9.47
CA ASN A 213 41.83 -0.25 -9.09
C ASN A 213 41.47 0.94 -9.98
N VAL A 214 40.96 0.68 -11.19
CA VAL A 214 40.56 1.69 -12.15
C VAL A 214 39.07 1.98 -11.99
N LEU A 215 38.77 3.23 -11.64
CA LEU A 215 37.41 3.73 -11.47
C LEU A 215 37.21 4.98 -12.32
N TYR A 216 35.99 5.17 -12.81
CA TYR A 216 35.57 6.38 -13.50
C TYR A 216 34.37 6.97 -12.79
N ALA A 217 34.35 8.29 -12.67
CA ALA A 217 33.25 9.02 -12.04
C ALA A 217 32.93 10.28 -12.84
N THR A 218 31.67 10.71 -12.80
CA THR A 218 31.25 11.97 -13.40
C THR A 218 30.69 12.89 -12.32
N SER A 219 31.04 14.16 -12.35
CA SER A 219 30.42 15.19 -11.51
C SER A 219 29.37 15.96 -12.28
N GLU A 220 28.30 16.35 -11.61
CA GLU A 220 27.21 17.11 -12.20
C GLU A 220 26.83 18.31 -11.35
N GLN A 221 26.96 19.51 -11.95
CA GLN A 221 26.49 20.76 -11.36
C GLN A 221 25.04 21.02 -11.77
N ARG A 222 24.10 20.76 -10.86
CA ARG A 222 22.67 20.89 -11.14
C ARG A 222 21.88 21.59 -10.02
N ARG A 223 20.79 22.24 -10.41
CA ARG A 223 19.82 22.82 -9.47
C ARG A 223 18.41 22.85 -10.05
N ARG A 224 17.41 22.50 -9.25
CA ARG A 224 16.00 22.65 -9.60
C ARG A 224 15.26 23.47 -8.54
N HIS A 225 14.38 24.34 -9.01
CA HIS A 225 13.35 25.03 -8.24
C HIS A 225 11.99 24.84 -8.93
N HIS A 226 10.91 25.36 -8.34
CA HIS A 226 9.60 25.36 -9.01
C HIS A 226 9.62 26.09 -10.36
N TYR A 227 10.38 27.19 -10.42
CA TYR A 227 10.38 28.14 -11.53
C TYR A 227 11.50 27.91 -12.55
N THR A 228 12.55 27.16 -12.23
CA THR A 228 13.71 26.97 -13.12
C THR A 228 14.44 25.65 -12.85
N LYS A 229 15.22 25.23 -13.85
CA LYS A 229 16.16 24.12 -13.80
C LYS A 229 17.46 24.58 -14.45
N ILE A 230 18.60 24.21 -13.85
CA ILE A 230 19.94 24.28 -14.45
C ILE A 230 20.46 22.84 -14.52
N GLY A 231 20.70 22.33 -15.73
CA GLY A 231 21.08 20.94 -16.00
C GLY A 231 22.58 20.68 -16.12
N GLY A 232 23.42 21.70 -15.96
CA GLY A 232 24.86 21.60 -16.08
C GLY A 232 25.57 22.91 -15.81
N GLY A 233 26.89 22.88 -15.76
CA GLY A 233 27.72 24.03 -15.43
C GLY A 233 29.22 23.72 -15.46
N PRO A 234 30.07 24.73 -15.19
CA PRO A 234 31.52 24.63 -15.34
C PRO A 234 32.21 23.65 -14.38
N GLU A 235 31.51 23.19 -13.33
CA GLU A 235 32.04 22.23 -12.37
C GLU A 235 31.79 20.76 -12.75
N SER A 236 30.97 20.51 -13.77
CA SER A 236 30.74 19.17 -14.32
C SER A 236 31.99 18.66 -15.06
N ALA A 237 32.39 17.41 -14.80
CA ALA A 237 33.61 16.83 -15.38
C ALA A 237 33.62 15.29 -15.29
N VAL A 238 34.50 14.68 -16.09
CA VAL A 238 34.81 13.24 -16.05
C VAL A 238 36.13 13.02 -15.34
N TYR A 239 36.15 12.07 -14.40
CA TYR A 239 37.30 11.74 -13.58
C TYR A 239 37.70 10.27 -13.73
N LYS A 240 38.99 10.02 -13.55
CA LYS A 240 39.56 8.67 -13.47
C LYS A 240 40.46 8.53 -12.25
N SER A 241 40.32 7.41 -11.55
CA SER A 241 41.29 6.91 -10.57
C SER A 241 41.96 5.64 -11.12
N THR A 242 43.22 5.43 -10.75
CA THR A 242 43.97 4.19 -11.01
C THR A 242 44.52 3.57 -9.73
N ASP A 243 44.06 4.04 -8.56
CA ASP A 243 44.56 3.67 -7.24
C ASP A 243 43.41 3.41 -6.25
N SER A 244 42.32 2.80 -6.75
CA SER A 244 41.13 2.46 -5.95
C SER A 244 40.50 3.69 -5.27
N GLY A 245 40.48 4.83 -5.96
CA GLY A 245 39.84 6.07 -5.52
C GLY A 245 40.66 6.89 -4.52
N ALA A 246 41.94 6.61 -4.32
CA ALA A 246 42.80 7.43 -3.44
C ALA A 246 43.16 8.78 -4.08
N SER A 247 43.29 8.82 -5.41
CA SER A 247 43.45 10.04 -6.19
C SER A 247 42.63 10.02 -7.48
N TRP A 248 42.30 11.22 -8.00
CA TRP A 248 41.42 11.41 -9.15
C TRP A 248 41.99 12.46 -10.11
N ASN A 249 41.99 12.14 -11.40
CA ASN A 249 42.42 13.03 -12.47
C ASN A 249 41.24 13.36 -13.39
N LYS A 250 41.11 14.62 -13.81
CA LYS A 250 40.16 15.01 -14.86
C LYS A 250 40.63 14.47 -16.22
N ILE A 251 39.73 13.84 -16.97
CA ILE A 251 40.02 13.21 -18.26
C ILE A 251 39.17 13.80 -19.39
N MET A 252 39.39 15.09 -19.66
CA MET A 252 38.54 15.90 -20.54
C MET A 252 39.05 16.02 -21.99
N SER A 253 40.19 15.42 -22.33
CA SER A 253 40.80 15.58 -23.65
C SER A 253 39.91 14.99 -24.75
N GLY A 254 39.47 15.82 -25.70
CA GLY A 254 38.56 15.42 -26.78
C GLY A 254 37.07 15.59 -26.47
N LEU A 255 36.72 16.04 -25.26
CA LEU A 255 35.35 16.40 -24.88
C LEU A 255 35.07 17.90 -25.13
N PRO A 256 33.79 18.33 -25.13
CA PRO A 256 33.43 19.73 -25.29
C PRO A 256 34.09 20.64 -24.24
N SER A 257 34.51 21.85 -24.66
CA SER A 257 35.09 22.87 -23.77
C SER A 257 34.07 23.86 -23.20
N VAL A 258 32.80 23.72 -23.58
CA VAL A 258 31.67 24.48 -23.04
C VAL A 258 31.16 23.85 -21.74
N ASP A 259 30.23 24.50 -21.05
CA ASP A 259 29.57 23.90 -19.89
C ASP A 259 28.87 22.59 -20.28
N ILE A 260 29.07 21.56 -19.46
CA ILE A 260 28.46 20.24 -19.61
C ILE A 260 27.55 19.92 -18.41
N GLY A 261 26.61 19.01 -18.62
CA GLY A 261 25.59 18.64 -17.64
C GLY A 261 25.56 17.16 -17.36
N GLY A 262 24.35 16.60 -17.30
CA GLY A 262 24.13 15.16 -17.14
C GLY A 262 25.01 14.37 -18.10
N MET A 263 25.56 13.27 -17.59
CA MET A 263 26.44 12.36 -18.31
C MET A 263 26.10 10.92 -17.97
N GLY A 264 26.35 10.00 -18.89
CA GLY A 264 26.36 8.56 -18.63
C GLY A 264 27.66 7.95 -19.09
N ILE A 265 28.20 7.02 -18.32
CA ILE A 265 29.49 6.39 -18.58
C ILE A 265 29.40 4.87 -18.43
N ALA A 266 29.96 4.14 -19.39
CA ALA A 266 30.00 2.68 -19.34
C ALA A 266 31.37 2.16 -19.81
N VAL A 267 31.88 1.15 -19.09
CA VAL A 267 33.10 0.42 -19.47
C VAL A 267 32.66 -0.87 -20.16
N SER A 268 33.20 -1.16 -21.34
CA SER A 268 32.84 -2.40 -22.05
C SER A 268 33.36 -3.63 -21.27
N PRO A 269 32.49 -4.60 -20.93
CA PRO A 269 32.94 -5.84 -20.28
C PRO A 269 33.76 -6.73 -21.24
N VAL A 270 33.57 -6.56 -22.55
CA VAL A 270 34.30 -7.29 -23.60
C VAL A 270 35.76 -6.82 -23.66
N ASN A 271 35.98 -5.50 -23.76
CA ASN A 271 37.29 -4.87 -23.77
C ASN A 271 37.32 -3.63 -22.88
N THR A 272 38.00 -3.72 -21.74
CA THR A 272 38.02 -2.66 -20.72
C THR A 272 38.91 -1.46 -21.09
N ASP A 273 39.62 -1.52 -22.23
CA ASP A 273 40.24 -0.34 -22.84
C ASP A 273 39.21 0.62 -23.46
N VAL A 274 38.02 0.08 -23.79
CA VAL A 274 36.93 0.81 -24.41
C VAL A 274 35.97 1.34 -23.36
N VAL A 275 35.84 2.67 -23.32
CA VAL A 275 34.91 3.39 -22.44
C VAL A 275 34.01 4.26 -23.30
N TYR A 276 32.71 4.22 -23.04
CA TYR A 276 31.69 5.02 -23.72
C TYR A 276 31.17 6.10 -22.79
N LEU A 277 30.80 7.24 -23.36
CA LEU A 277 30.29 8.40 -22.64
C LEU A 277 29.23 9.11 -23.48
N ILE A 278 28.09 9.42 -22.86
CA ILE A 278 27.06 10.30 -23.44
C ILE A 278 27.00 11.59 -22.62
N ILE A 279 26.94 12.74 -23.28
CA ILE A 279 27.03 14.06 -22.63
C ILE A 279 25.93 15.00 -23.12
N GLU A 280 25.21 15.62 -22.18
CA GLU A 280 24.43 16.84 -22.40
C GLU A 280 25.34 18.07 -22.23
N ALA A 281 25.39 18.97 -23.21
CA ALA A 281 26.26 20.15 -23.17
C ALA A 281 25.58 21.40 -23.73
N ALA A 282 26.10 22.57 -23.34
CA ALA A 282 25.67 23.86 -23.87
C ALA A 282 26.00 24.01 -25.35
N GLU A 283 25.47 25.06 -25.99
CA GLU A 283 25.81 25.46 -27.36
C GLU A 283 25.65 24.34 -28.41
N ASN A 284 24.70 23.42 -28.18
CA ASN A 284 24.46 22.23 -29.01
C ASN A 284 25.72 21.37 -29.21
N LYS A 285 26.59 21.27 -28.19
CA LYS A 285 27.81 20.45 -28.21
C LYS A 285 27.66 19.08 -27.56
N SER A 286 26.44 18.68 -27.23
CA SER A 286 26.11 17.33 -26.76
C SER A 286 26.60 16.26 -27.75
N GLY A 287 26.75 15.02 -27.26
CA GLY A 287 27.08 13.90 -28.15
C GLY A 287 27.45 12.61 -27.44
N PHE A 288 27.77 11.61 -28.26
CA PHE A 288 28.25 10.30 -27.82
C PHE A 288 29.72 10.14 -28.17
N PHE A 289 30.50 9.72 -27.19
CA PHE A 289 31.96 9.69 -27.23
C PHE A 289 32.47 8.30 -26.87
N ARG A 290 33.62 7.96 -27.44
CA ARG A 290 34.32 6.71 -27.20
C ARG A 290 35.77 7.00 -26.88
N SER A 291 36.30 6.29 -25.90
CA SER A 291 37.74 6.17 -25.66
C SER A 291 38.14 4.73 -25.92
N VAL A 292 39.30 4.53 -26.57
CA VAL A 292 39.92 3.20 -26.77
C VAL A 292 41.23 3.06 -25.98
N ASN A 293 41.49 4.01 -25.08
CA ASN A 293 42.70 4.09 -24.27
C ASN A 293 42.38 4.41 -22.80
N ARG A 294 41.30 3.79 -22.28
CA ARG A 294 40.89 3.90 -20.87
C ARG A 294 40.67 5.35 -20.43
N GLY A 295 40.06 6.17 -21.29
CA GLY A 295 39.72 7.56 -20.99
C GLY A 295 40.86 8.57 -21.12
N ALA A 296 42.05 8.21 -21.63
CA ALA A 296 43.13 9.19 -21.80
C ALA A 296 42.78 10.25 -22.85
N SER A 297 42.05 9.86 -23.90
CA SER A 297 41.44 10.77 -24.88
C SER A 297 40.11 10.21 -25.39
N TRP A 298 39.23 11.11 -25.81
CA TRP A 298 37.90 10.80 -26.33
C TRP A 298 37.77 11.20 -27.80
N GLU A 299 37.06 10.38 -28.56
CA GLU A 299 36.62 10.67 -29.93
C GLU A 299 35.10 10.84 -29.93
N LYS A 300 34.61 11.92 -30.56
CA LYS A 300 33.17 12.11 -30.77
C LYS A 300 32.71 11.19 -31.89
N MET A 301 31.84 10.24 -31.58
CA MET A 301 31.36 9.24 -32.54
C MET A 301 30.17 9.76 -33.34
N SER A 302 29.28 10.53 -32.70
CA SER A 302 28.13 11.18 -33.32
C SER A 302 27.60 12.33 -32.45
N ASP A 303 26.67 13.12 -33.02
CA ASP A 303 25.92 14.15 -32.28
C ASP A 303 24.76 13.56 -31.46
N TYR A 304 24.56 12.24 -31.48
CA TYR A 304 23.53 11.57 -30.68
C TYR A 304 23.76 11.84 -29.20
N SER A 305 22.70 12.27 -28.52
CA SER A 305 22.67 12.50 -27.08
C SER A 305 21.27 12.24 -26.56
N ALA A 306 21.16 12.02 -25.25
CA ALA A 306 19.89 11.84 -24.56
C ALA A 306 19.70 12.96 -23.53
N SER A 307 18.51 13.05 -22.94
CA SER A 307 18.21 14.09 -21.96
C SER A 307 18.96 13.84 -20.65
N GLY A 308 19.73 14.86 -20.24
CA GLY A 308 20.44 14.94 -18.96
C GLY A 308 19.67 14.38 -17.78
N GLN A 309 18.41 14.80 -17.70
CA GLN A 309 17.51 14.65 -16.55
C GLN A 309 16.88 13.28 -16.34
N TYR A 310 16.89 12.42 -17.36
CA TYR A 310 16.03 11.23 -17.40
C TYR A 310 16.67 10.00 -18.07
N TYR A 311 17.51 10.19 -19.10
CA TYR A 311 17.78 9.13 -20.08
C TYR A 311 19.27 8.93 -20.37
N ASN A 312 20.15 9.47 -19.54
CA ASN A 312 21.58 9.43 -19.82
C ASN A 312 22.25 8.08 -19.52
N GLU A 313 21.50 7.03 -19.20
CA GLU A 313 22.09 5.72 -18.93
C GLU A 313 22.43 4.98 -20.22
N ILE A 314 23.65 4.43 -20.28
CA ILE A 314 24.14 3.65 -21.42
C ILE A 314 24.63 2.28 -20.96
N TYR A 315 24.31 1.26 -21.74
CA TYR A 315 24.54 -0.14 -21.39
C TYR A 315 25.34 -0.82 -22.51
N CYS A 316 26.52 -1.32 -22.17
CA CYS A 316 27.35 -2.09 -23.11
C CYS A 316 26.79 -3.50 -23.28
N ASP A 317 26.75 -3.98 -24.51
CA ASP A 317 26.45 -5.39 -24.77
C ASP A 317 27.56 -6.29 -24.17
N PRO A 318 27.20 -7.41 -23.51
CA PRO A 318 28.18 -8.27 -22.84
C PRO A 318 29.02 -9.12 -23.82
N ILE A 319 28.70 -9.14 -25.11
CA ILE A 319 29.35 -9.98 -26.12
C ILE A 319 30.00 -9.14 -27.24
N ASN A 320 29.35 -8.05 -27.67
CA ASN A 320 29.84 -7.19 -28.75
C ASN A 320 30.30 -5.81 -28.23
N VAL A 321 31.60 -5.54 -28.32
CA VAL A 321 32.24 -4.29 -27.86
C VAL A 321 31.67 -3.03 -28.52
N ASP A 322 31.19 -3.12 -29.77
CA ASP A 322 30.69 -1.98 -30.53
C ASP A 322 29.16 -1.81 -30.40
N LYS A 323 28.49 -2.70 -29.65
CA LYS A 323 27.06 -2.63 -29.41
C LYS A 323 26.76 -2.00 -28.05
N VAL A 324 26.02 -0.89 -28.08
CA VAL A 324 25.66 -0.10 -26.89
C VAL A 324 24.20 0.30 -26.99
N TYR A 325 23.50 0.24 -25.87
CA TYR A 325 22.14 0.72 -25.72
C TYR A 325 22.14 2.04 -24.97
N SER A 326 21.25 2.96 -25.34
CA SER A 326 20.99 4.21 -24.62
C SER A 326 19.53 4.23 -24.24
N THR A 327 19.22 4.36 -22.95
CA THR A 327 17.87 4.65 -22.50
C THR A 327 17.39 5.98 -23.11
N GLU A 328 16.09 6.12 -23.35
CA GLU A 328 15.46 7.30 -23.98
C GLU A 328 13.93 7.18 -23.82
N THR A 329 13.16 8.18 -24.24
CA THR A 329 11.72 8.01 -24.51
C THR A 329 11.49 6.75 -25.35
N VAL A 330 12.34 6.46 -26.34
CA VAL A 330 12.43 5.09 -26.88
C VAL A 330 13.88 4.67 -26.94
N THR A 331 14.25 3.63 -26.20
CA THR A 331 15.62 3.11 -26.17
C THR A 331 16.24 2.99 -27.56
N GLN A 332 17.47 3.47 -27.70
CA GLN A 332 18.24 3.42 -28.93
C GLN A 332 19.37 2.40 -28.79
N VAL A 333 19.79 1.81 -29.91
CA VAL A 333 20.90 0.87 -29.98
C VAL A 333 21.83 1.21 -31.14
N THR A 334 23.12 1.18 -30.88
CA THR A 334 24.19 1.21 -31.88
C THR A 334 24.85 -0.17 -31.98
N ILE A 335 25.39 -0.50 -33.14
CA ILE A 335 26.19 -1.72 -33.38
C ILE A 335 27.56 -1.40 -34.01
N ASP A 336 27.91 -0.12 -34.12
CA ASP A 336 29.13 0.38 -34.77
C ASP A 336 29.94 1.33 -33.87
N GLY A 337 29.78 1.19 -32.55
CA GLY A 337 30.50 1.94 -31.53
C GLY A 337 29.96 3.36 -31.34
N GLY A 338 28.71 3.64 -31.72
CA GLY A 338 28.03 4.92 -31.52
C GLY A 338 28.08 5.89 -32.70
N LYS A 339 28.46 5.41 -33.90
CA LYS A 339 28.46 6.24 -35.12
C LYS A 339 27.04 6.38 -35.67
N THR A 340 26.27 5.30 -35.62
CA THR A 340 24.84 5.29 -35.99
C THR A 340 23.99 4.66 -34.89
N TRP A 341 22.75 5.15 -34.76
CA TRP A 341 21.78 4.74 -33.74
C TRP A 341 20.46 4.36 -34.39
N ASN A 342 19.84 3.30 -33.89
CA ASN A 342 18.54 2.83 -34.34
C ASN A 342 17.63 2.59 -33.12
N THR A 343 16.33 2.79 -33.30
CA THR A 343 15.33 2.51 -32.27
C THR A 343 15.28 1.01 -31.95
N LEU A 344 15.36 0.65 -30.68
CA LEU A 344 15.01 -0.68 -30.20
C LEU A 344 13.49 -0.87 -30.36
N GLY A 345 13.04 -2.03 -30.84
CA GLY A 345 11.63 -2.24 -31.12
C GLY A 345 10.74 -1.90 -29.91
N ASN A 346 9.70 -1.09 -30.12
CA ASN A 346 8.80 -0.57 -29.07
C ASN A 346 7.33 -0.97 -29.28
N LYS A 347 7.10 -2.10 -29.94
CA LYS A 347 5.76 -2.52 -30.34
C LYS A 347 4.87 -2.75 -29.12
N ASP A 348 3.71 -2.08 -29.09
CA ASP A 348 2.65 -2.21 -28.09
C ASP A 348 3.10 -1.99 -26.62
N ARG A 349 4.18 -1.22 -26.44
CA ARG A 349 4.82 -0.93 -25.14
C ARG A 349 4.73 0.55 -24.79
N HIS A 350 4.74 0.86 -23.49
CA HIS A 350 4.96 2.22 -23.01
C HIS A 350 6.38 2.71 -23.36
N VAL A 351 6.53 4.03 -23.50
CA VAL A 351 7.79 4.75 -23.75
C VAL A 351 8.46 5.15 -22.43
N ASP A 352 9.48 6.00 -22.47
CA ASP A 352 10.21 6.54 -21.30
C ASP A 352 10.95 5.47 -20.50
N ASP A 353 12.00 4.94 -21.13
CA ASP A 353 12.85 3.90 -20.59
C ASP A 353 13.92 4.48 -19.67
N HIS A 354 14.12 3.86 -18.51
CA HIS A 354 15.10 4.28 -17.50
C HIS A 354 16.06 3.18 -17.08
N ALA A 355 15.64 1.91 -17.15
CA ALA A 355 16.45 0.79 -16.70
C ALA A 355 16.52 -0.30 -17.78
N LEU A 356 17.70 -0.90 -17.96
CA LEU A 356 17.92 -2.00 -18.88
C LEU A 356 18.78 -3.09 -18.24
N TRP A 357 18.37 -4.34 -18.37
CA TRP A 357 19.23 -5.49 -18.13
C TRP A 357 19.34 -6.33 -19.39
N ILE A 358 20.57 -6.70 -19.73
CA ILE A 358 20.91 -7.53 -20.90
C ILE A 358 21.36 -8.88 -20.36
N ASN A 359 20.69 -9.96 -20.76
CA ASN A 359 21.10 -11.29 -20.36
C ASN A 359 22.50 -11.62 -20.94
N PRO A 360 23.51 -11.89 -20.10
CA PRO A 360 24.88 -12.13 -20.57
C PRO A 360 25.04 -13.46 -21.32
N ASN A 361 24.09 -14.39 -21.17
CA ASN A 361 24.10 -15.69 -21.85
C ASN A 361 23.30 -15.67 -23.17
N ASP A 362 22.40 -14.71 -23.36
CA ASP A 362 21.63 -14.52 -24.59
C ASP A 362 21.20 -13.05 -24.74
N THR A 363 21.93 -12.27 -25.53
CA THR A 363 21.68 -10.82 -25.70
C THR A 363 20.40 -10.48 -26.48
N LYS A 364 19.56 -11.47 -26.82
CA LYS A 364 18.19 -11.25 -27.29
C LYS A 364 17.19 -11.16 -26.15
N ASN A 365 17.54 -11.66 -24.97
CA ASN A 365 16.73 -11.56 -23.77
C ASN A 365 17.08 -10.29 -23.00
N LEU A 366 16.11 -9.37 -22.92
CA LEU A 366 16.27 -8.08 -22.25
C LEU A 366 15.13 -7.89 -21.26
N LEU A 367 15.43 -7.30 -20.10
CA LEU A 367 14.46 -6.66 -19.23
C LEU A 367 14.60 -5.15 -19.40
N ILE A 368 13.47 -4.46 -19.54
CA ILE A 368 13.44 -3.02 -19.67
C ILE A 368 12.40 -2.45 -18.72
N GLY A 369 12.76 -1.36 -18.06
CA GLY A 369 11.96 -0.66 -17.07
C GLY A 369 11.80 0.80 -17.47
N GLY A 370 10.57 1.29 -17.42
CA GLY A 370 10.23 2.67 -17.76
C GLY A 370 9.04 3.18 -16.97
N ASP A 371 8.44 4.29 -17.41
CA ASP A 371 7.28 4.91 -16.74
C ASP A 371 6.03 4.00 -16.75
N GLY A 372 5.92 3.08 -17.72
CA GLY A 372 4.82 2.10 -17.80
C GLY A 372 5.02 0.81 -17.00
N GLY A 373 6.21 0.58 -16.43
CA GLY A 373 6.56 -0.64 -15.70
C GLY A 373 7.63 -1.49 -16.37
N ILE A 374 7.51 -2.82 -16.22
CA ILE A 374 8.51 -3.79 -16.65
C ILE A 374 8.03 -4.54 -17.89
N TYR A 375 8.92 -4.64 -18.88
CA TYR A 375 8.74 -5.44 -20.07
C TYR A 375 9.93 -6.36 -20.29
N GLU A 376 9.65 -7.55 -20.81
CA GLU A 376 10.66 -8.57 -21.10
C GLU A 376 10.56 -9.02 -22.55
N THR A 377 11.69 -9.18 -23.23
CA THR A 377 11.75 -9.70 -24.60
C THR A 377 12.67 -10.91 -24.65
N PHE A 378 12.46 -11.78 -25.64
CA PHE A 378 13.30 -12.94 -25.97
C PHE A 378 13.74 -12.91 -27.45
N ASP A 379 13.45 -11.83 -28.15
CA ASP A 379 13.68 -11.66 -29.59
C ASP A 379 14.26 -10.28 -29.92
N ALA A 380 15.06 -9.74 -28.99
CA ALA A 380 15.77 -8.45 -29.11
C ALA A 380 14.83 -7.26 -29.36
N GLY A 381 13.67 -7.26 -28.72
CA GLY A 381 12.71 -6.14 -28.72
C GLY A 381 11.70 -6.18 -29.86
N ALA A 382 11.60 -7.28 -30.62
CA ALA A 382 10.55 -7.41 -31.63
C ALA A 382 9.17 -7.60 -30.99
N ASN A 383 9.09 -8.34 -29.88
CA ASN A 383 7.89 -8.49 -29.06
C ASN A 383 8.23 -8.41 -27.57
N TRP A 384 7.26 -7.94 -26.78
CA TRP A 384 7.42 -7.67 -25.35
C TRP A 384 6.33 -8.35 -24.51
N GLN A 385 6.73 -8.92 -23.39
CA GLN A 385 5.86 -9.40 -22.33
C GLN A 385 5.81 -8.35 -21.21
N PHE A 386 4.65 -7.71 -21.04
CA PHE A 386 4.39 -6.82 -19.90
C PHE A 386 4.14 -7.62 -18.60
N LYS A 387 4.49 -7.04 -17.44
CA LYS A 387 4.21 -7.60 -16.10
C LYS A 387 3.04 -6.85 -15.42
N PRO A 388 1.76 -7.24 -15.64
CA PRO A 388 0.57 -6.47 -15.24
C PRO A 388 0.15 -6.64 -13.76
N ASN A 389 1.08 -6.92 -12.87
CA ASN A 389 0.82 -7.31 -11.47
C ASN A 389 1.71 -6.60 -10.45
N LEU A 390 2.35 -5.50 -10.85
CA LEU A 390 3.17 -4.63 -10.01
C LEU A 390 2.42 -3.31 -9.73
N PRO A 391 1.79 -3.14 -8.54
CA PRO A 391 0.92 -2.00 -8.23
C PRO A 391 1.72 -0.77 -7.76
N VAL A 392 2.50 -0.17 -8.67
CA VAL A 392 3.35 1.01 -8.36
C VAL A 392 2.95 2.27 -9.13
N THR A 393 1.69 2.37 -9.54
CA THR A 393 1.12 3.54 -10.21
C THR A 393 1.27 4.82 -9.36
N GLN A 394 1.63 5.93 -10.02
CA GLN A 394 1.93 7.22 -9.39
C GLN A 394 0.77 8.22 -9.60
N PHE A 395 -0.16 8.31 -8.65
CA PHE A 395 -1.29 9.24 -8.72
C PHE A 395 -0.93 10.63 -8.18
N TYR A 396 -1.36 11.67 -8.89
CA TYR A 396 -1.24 13.07 -8.45
C TYR A 396 -2.42 13.54 -7.61
N ARG A 397 -3.63 13.15 -8.02
CA ARG A 397 -4.90 13.66 -7.49
C ARG A 397 -5.89 12.53 -7.28
N VAL A 398 -6.89 12.77 -6.42
CA VAL A 398 -7.99 11.82 -6.20
C VAL A 398 -9.32 12.53 -6.06
N THR A 399 -10.36 11.94 -6.67
CA THR A 399 -11.75 12.30 -6.43
C THR A 399 -12.63 11.05 -6.39
N THR A 400 -13.86 11.18 -5.93
CA THR A 400 -14.84 10.09 -5.85
C THR A 400 -16.18 10.53 -6.43
N ASP A 401 -16.90 9.61 -7.06
CA ASP A 401 -18.29 9.85 -7.46
C ASP A 401 -19.31 9.40 -6.38
N ASN A 402 -20.59 9.49 -6.74
CA ASN A 402 -21.71 9.04 -5.92
C ASN A 402 -22.44 7.84 -6.53
N ASP A 403 -21.80 7.08 -7.41
CA ASP A 403 -22.43 5.96 -8.12
C ASP A 403 -22.93 4.87 -7.14
N LEU A 404 -23.91 4.08 -7.58
CA LEU A 404 -24.54 3.00 -6.83
C LEU A 404 -24.44 1.68 -7.60
N PRO A 405 -24.32 0.52 -6.91
CA PRO A 405 -24.30 0.35 -5.46
C PRO A 405 -22.96 0.73 -4.80
N PHE A 406 -21.89 0.83 -5.59
CA PHE A 406 -20.55 1.16 -5.10
C PHE A 406 -20.02 2.34 -5.93
N TYR A 407 -19.48 3.34 -5.24
CA TYR A 407 -18.90 4.51 -5.89
C TYR A 407 -17.57 4.15 -6.57
N ASN A 408 -17.15 4.99 -7.52
CA ASN A 408 -15.86 4.90 -8.20
C ASN A 408 -14.90 5.97 -7.69
N ILE A 409 -13.60 5.66 -7.79
CA ILE A 409 -12.46 6.50 -7.43
C ILE A 409 -11.73 6.85 -8.71
N TYR A 410 -11.41 8.12 -8.89
CA TYR A 410 -10.71 8.64 -10.07
C TYR A 410 -9.45 9.37 -9.67
N GLY A 411 -8.45 9.34 -10.53
CA GLY A 411 -7.26 10.16 -10.40
C GLY A 411 -6.39 10.12 -11.64
N GLY A 412 -5.59 11.17 -11.78
CA GLY A 412 -4.60 11.30 -12.83
C GLY A 412 -3.23 10.77 -12.40
N THR A 413 -2.47 10.20 -13.33
CA THR A 413 -1.18 9.56 -13.05
C THR A 413 -0.02 10.18 -13.82
N GLN A 414 1.20 10.02 -13.32
CA GLN A 414 2.42 10.30 -14.07
C GLN A 414 2.50 9.39 -15.31
N ASP A 415 2.56 9.99 -16.51
CA ASP A 415 2.66 9.39 -17.85
C ASP A 415 1.61 8.33 -18.26
N ASN A 416 0.79 7.86 -17.33
CA ASN A 416 -0.04 6.68 -17.50
C ASN A 416 -1.55 6.95 -17.49
N GLN A 417 -1.96 8.10 -18.04
CA GLN A 417 -3.36 8.50 -18.25
C GLN A 417 -4.11 8.89 -16.96
N SER A 418 -5.30 9.44 -17.14
CA SER A 418 -6.33 9.56 -16.10
C SER A 418 -7.29 8.38 -16.19
N MET A 419 -7.76 7.91 -15.03
CA MET A 419 -8.67 6.76 -14.96
C MET A 419 -9.60 6.81 -13.76
N GLY A 420 -10.60 5.92 -13.77
CA GLY A 420 -11.41 5.59 -12.61
C GLY A 420 -11.75 4.12 -12.50
N GLY A 421 -12.01 3.65 -11.27
CA GLY A 421 -12.36 2.27 -10.97
C GLY A 421 -13.19 2.17 -9.69
N PRO A 422 -13.86 1.04 -9.44
CA PRO A 422 -14.79 0.91 -8.35
C PRO A 422 -14.07 0.82 -6.99
N SER A 423 -14.69 1.35 -5.95
CA SER A 423 -14.23 1.20 -4.54
C SER A 423 -14.27 -0.26 -4.05
N ARG A 424 -15.16 -1.07 -4.64
CA ARG A 424 -15.30 -2.53 -4.45
C ARG A 424 -16.16 -3.13 -5.56
N THR A 425 -16.11 -4.44 -5.72
CA THR A 425 -16.94 -5.18 -6.69
C THR A 425 -17.89 -6.15 -6.00
N LEU A 426 -18.80 -6.75 -6.77
CA LEU A 426 -19.60 -7.91 -6.33
C LEU A 426 -18.84 -9.23 -6.41
N ASN A 427 -17.62 -9.23 -6.97
CA ASN A 427 -16.87 -10.45 -7.25
C ASN A 427 -15.94 -10.79 -6.09
N SER A 428 -15.89 -12.07 -5.68
CA SER A 428 -15.00 -12.56 -4.62
C SER A 428 -13.50 -12.36 -4.92
N ASP A 429 -13.10 -12.13 -6.17
CA ASP A 429 -11.72 -11.75 -6.53
C ASP A 429 -11.36 -10.32 -6.11
N GLY A 430 -12.35 -9.50 -5.74
CA GLY A 430 -12.16 -8.08 -5.47
C GLY A 430 -12.09 -7.24 -6.75
N ILE A 431 -11.22 -6.25 -6.74
CA ILE A 431 -10.99 -5.31 -7.85
C ILE A 431 -9.82 -5.82 -8.68
N VAL A 432 -10.01 -5.89 -10.00
CA VAL A 432 -9.00 -6.38 -10.94
C VAL A 432 -8.66 -5.32 -11.97
N ASN A 433 -7.55 -5.48 -12.69
CA ASN A 433 -7.09 -4.47 -13.66
C ASN A 433 -8.15 -4.05 -14.70
N ASN A 434 -9.02 -4.98 -15.12
CA ASN A 434 -10.03 -4.70 -16.13
C ASN A 434 -11.21 -3.84 -15.61
N ASP A 435 -11.32 -3.66 -14.29
CA ASP A 435 -12.35 -2.80 -13.69
C ASP A 435 -12.02 -1.31 -13.85
N TRP A 436 -10.75 -0.98 -14.06
CA TRP A 436 -10.27 0.39 -14.27
C TRP A 436 -10.54 0.83 -15.71
N LYS A 437 -10.98 2.08 -15.88
CA LYS A 437 -11.33 2.70 -17.16
C LYS A 437 -10.59 4.01 -17.33
N MET A 438 -9.94 4.15 -18.48
CA MET A 438 -9.28 5.39 -18.91
C MET A 438 -10.32 6.47 -19.22
N THR A 439 -10.04 7.71 -18.84
CA THR A 439 -10.84 8.89 -19.22
C THR A 439 -10.10 9.78 -20.23
N VAL A 440 -8.82 10.09 -20.00
CA VAL A 440 -7.97 10.85 -20.94
C VAL A 440 -6.51 10.40 -20.87
N GLY A 441 -5.76 10.54 -21.98
CA GLY A 441 -4.35 10.15 -22.08
C GLY A 441 -3.35 11.20 -21.62
N GLY A 442 -2.05 10.90 -21.77
CA GLY A 442 -0.94 11.73 -21.26
C GLY A 442 -0.72 11.55 -19.76
N ASP A 443 0.03 12.45 -19.12
CA ASP A 443 0.00 12.60 -17.67
C ASP A 443 -1.38 13.13 -17.29
N GLY A 444 -2.07 12.39 -16.43
CA GLY A 444 -3.34 12.82 -15.87
C GLY A 444 -3.15 13.59 -14.57
N PHE A 445 -4.04 14.54 -14.27
CA PHE A 445 -4.05 15.20 -12.95
C PHE A 445 -5.44 15.32 -12.33
N PHE A 446 -5.97 16.54 -12.17
CA PHE A 446 -7.26 16.77 -11.52
C PHE A 446 -8.39 16.06 -12.28
N GLN A 447 -9.32 15.50 -11.51
CA GLN A 447 -10.57 14.98 -12.03
C GLN A 447 -11.71 15.45 -11.13
N ALA A 448 -12.90 15.63 -11.71
CA ALA A 448 -14.13 15.87 -10.96
C ALA A 448 -15.29 15.13 -11.64
N VAL A 449 -16.27 14.70 -10.87
CA VAL A 449 -17.45 14.00 -11.40
C VAL A 449 -18.69 14.82 -11.06
N ASP A 450 -19.60 15.01 -12.03
CA ASP A 450 -20.85 15.74 -11.79
C ASP A 450 -21.60 15.05 -10.62
N PRO A 451 -21.89 15.76 -9.52
CA PRO A 451 -22.46 15.14 -8.32
C PRO A 451 -23.90 14.64 -8.53
N THR A 452 -24.56 15.03 -9.62
CA THR A 452 -25.93 14.62 -9.96
C THR A 452 -26.02 13.64 -11.13
N ASP A 453 -24.97 13.57 -11.96
CA ASP A 453 -24.87 12.61 -13.06
C ASP A 453 -23.47 11.98 -13.09
N PRO A 454 -23.29 10.79 -12.47
CA PRO A 454 -21.98 10.15 -12.38
C PRO A 454 -21.44 9.67 -13.72
N ASN A 455 -22.16 9.86 -14.84
CA ASN A 455 -21.64 9.60 -16.18
C ASN A 455 -20.78 10.75 -16.72
N ILE A 456 -20.91 11.97 -16.19
CA ILE A 456 -20.15 13.13 -16.63
C ILE A 456 -18.91 13.30 -15.76
N VAL A 457 -17.75 13.03 -16.35
CA VAL A 457 -16.44 13.17 -15.71
C VAL A 457 -15.66 14.28 -16.41
N TYR A 458 -15.07 15.16 -15.63
CA TYR A 458 -14.11 16.15 -16.10
C TYR A 458 -12.71 15.64 -15.78
N SER A 459 -11.84 15.61 -16.78
CA SER A 459 -10.48 15.11 -16.61
C SER A 459 -9.47 16.07 -17.22
N GLU A 460 -8.48 16.45 -16.43
CA GLU A 460 -7.37 17.30 -16.84
C GLU A 460 -6.13 16.47 -17.15
N TRP A 461 -5.38 16.95 -18.14
CA TRP A 461 -4.03 16.53 -18.50
C TRP A 461 -3.18 17.77 -18.75
N GLN A 462 -1.88 17.56 -18.96
CA GLN A 462 -0.81 18.56 -18.86
C GLN A 462 -1.21 19.97 -19.31
N TYR A 463 -0.86 20.97 -18.50
CA TYR A 463 -1.00 22.38 -18.83
C TYR A 463 -2.46 22.86 -18.92
N GLY A 464 -3.35 22.38 -18.05
CA GLY A 464 -4.73 22.86 -17.97
C GLY A 464 -5.60 22.43 -19.14
N ASN A 465 -5.17 21.43 -19.90
CA ASN A 465 -6.04 20.83 -20.89
C ASN A 465 -7.08 19.97 -20.19
N ILE A 466 -8.35 20.27 -20.41
CA ILE A 466 -9.46 19.62 -19.73
C ILE A 466 -10.47 19.11 -20.75
N ILE A 467 -10.97 17.89 -20.53
CA ILE A 467 -12.11 17.33 -21.26
C ILE A 467 -13.33 17.17 -20.36
N ARG A 468 -14.51 17.18 -20.98
CA ARG A 468 -15.72 16.56 -20.47
C ARG A 468 -15.89 15.20 -21.14
N TYR A 469 -15.91 14.14 -20.34
CA TYR A 469 -16.01 12.74 -20.74
C TYR A 469 -17.37 12.17 -20.32
N ASP A 470 -18.08 11.52 -21.25
CA ASP A 470 -19.30 10.77 -20.98
C ASP A 470 -18.98 9.28 -20.84
N LYS A 471 -19.08 8.75 -19.61
CA LYS A 471 -18.82 7.32 -19.32
C LYS A 471 -19.74 6.37 -20.05
N LYS A 472 -20.95 6.80 -20.41
CA LYS A 472 -21.96 5.94 -21.04
C LYS A 472 -21.67 5.70 -22.51
N SER A 473 -21.28 6.75 -23.24
CA SER A 473 -20.94 6.65 -24.67
C SER A 473 -19.45 6.44 -24.92
N GLY A 474 -18.59 6.85 -23.98
CA GLY A 474 -17.14 6.94 -24.15
C GLY A 474 -16.69 8.18 -24.92
N GLU A 475 -17.59 9.13 -25.22
CA GLU A 475 -17.26 10.35 -25.95
C GLU A 475 -16.58 11.39 -25.05
N SER A 476 -15.69 12.19 -25.63
CA SER A 476 -14.98 13.27 -24.95
C SER A 476 -14.96 14.55 -25.79
N ILE A 477 -15.04 15.71 -25.13
CA ILE A 477 -14.87 17.02 -25.75
C ILE A 477 -13.91 17.88 -24.93
N THR A 478 -12.95 18.53 -25.59
CA THR A 478 -12.05 19.51 -24.96
C THR A 478 -12.81 20.78 -24.63
N ILE A 479 -12.67 21.25 -23.39
CA ILE A 479 -13.41 22.40 -22.84
C ILE A 479 -12.48 23.43 -22.19
N ARG A 480 -11.19 23.47 -22.54
CA ARG A 480 -10.25 24.45 -21.97
C ARG A 480 -10.60 25.89 -22.42
N PRO A 481 -10.50 26.90 -21.54
CA PRO A 481 -10.63 28.30 -21.95
C PRO A 481 -9.54 28.74 -22.93
N GLU A 482 -9.94 29.43 -24.01
CA GLU A 482 -9.05 29.96 -25.05
C GLU A 482 -9.00 31.50 -25.05
N PRO A 483 -7.86 32.12 -25.41
CA PRO A 483 -7.75 33.56 -25.49
C PRO A 483 -8.61 34.13 -26.62
N LEU A 484 -9.31 35.24 -26.35
CA LEU A 484 -10.06 35.97 -27.38
C LEU A 484 -9.11 36.70 -28.35
N LYS A 485 -9.64 37.10 -29.51
CA LYS A 485 -8.88 37.85 -30.53
C LYS A 485 -8.13 39.04 -29.90
N GLY A 486 -6.81 39.06 -30.05
CA GLY A 486 -5.93 40.12 -29.55
C GLY A 486 -5.41 39.91 -28.12
N GLN A 487 -5.85 38.86 -27.41
CA GLN A 487 -5.28 38.47 -26.14
C GLN A 487 -4.03 37.58 -26.34
N LYS A 488 -3.12 37.61 -25.37
CA LYS A 488 -2.00 36.67 -25.31
C LYS A 488 -2.49 35.31 -24.79
N THR A 489 -1.77 34.25 -25.11
CA THR A 489 -1.98 32.93 -24.50
C THR A 489 -1.82 33.00 -22.98
N PHE A 490 -2.65 32.25 -22.26
CA PHE A 490 -2.54 32.11 -20.81
C PHE A 490 -1.41 31.17 -20.42
N LYS A 491 -0.93 31.29 -19.18
CA LYS A 491 0.09 30.45 -18.57
C LYS A 491 -0.58 29.43 -17.68
N TRP A 492 -0.32 28.16 -17.92
CA TRP A 492 -0.99 27.07 -17.22
C TRP A 492 0.01 26.25 -16.42
N TYR A 493 -0.42 25.82 -15.24
CA TYR A 493 0.36 24.92 -14.42
C TYR A 493 0.28 23.50 -14.98
N TRP A 494 1.31 22.70 -14.68
CA TRP A 494 1.41 21.33 -15.19
C TRP A 494 0.25 20.47 -14.72
N ASP A 495 -0.14 20.64 -13.45
CA ASP A 495 -1.25 20.01 -12.72
C ASP A 495 -2.29 21.10 -12.40
N THR A 496 -2.99 21.63 -13.41
CA THR A 496 -3.80 22.84 -13.23
C THR A 496 -5.07 22.55 -12.42
N PRO A 497 -5.38 23.37 -11.39
CA PRO A 497 -6.55 23.13 -10.57
C PRO A 497 -7.84 23.54 -11.28
N PHE A 498 -8.86 22.71 -11.14
CA PHE A 498 -10.24 23.03 -11.48
C PHE A 498 -11.20 22.38 -10.49
N ILE A 499 -12.40 22.95 -10.34
CA ILE A 499 -13.45 22.45 -9.45
C ILE A 499 -14.82 22.56 -10.09
N ILE A 500 -15.75 21.72 -9.65
CA ILE A 500 -17.19 21.93 -9.83
C ILE A 500 -17.67 22.75 -8.64
N SER A 501 -18.48 23.78 -8.90
CA SER A 501 -19.05 24.60 -7.83
C SER A 501 -19.95 23.76 -6.91
N PRO A 502 -19.82 23.87 -5.58
CA PRO A 502 -20.77 23.25 -4.66
C PRO A 502 -22.18 23.87 -4.73
N HIS A 503 -22.33 25.03 -5.38
CA HIS A 503 -23.62 25.75 -5.51
C HIS A 503 -24.34 25.46 -6.83
N SER A 504 -23.63 24.91 -7.82
CA SER A 504 -24.22 24.49 -9.10
C SER A 504 -23.36 23.42 -9.75
N ASN A 505 -23.95 22.25 -10.01
CA ASN A 505 -23.25 21.13 -10.64
C ASN A 505 -22.88 21.39 -12.10
N THR A 506 -23.46 22.41 -12.75
CA THR A 506 -23.12 22.81 -14.11
C THR A 506 -21.99 23.84 -14.17
N ARG A 507 -21.61 24.41 -13.02
CA ARG A 507 -20.62 25.47 -12.94
C ARG A 507 -19.24 24.90 -12.69
N LEU A 508 -18.28 25.30 -13.52
CA LEU A 508 -16.87 24.95 -13.40
C LEU A 508 -16.04 26.20 -13.15
N TYR A 509 -14.99 26.05 -12.33
CA TYR A 509 -13.90 27.02 -12.24
C TYR A 509 -12.59 26.34 -12.61
N ILE A 510 -11.76 27.02 -13.40
CA ILE A 510 -10.40 26.56 -13.75
C ILE A 510 -9.44 27.75 -13.68
N ALA A 511 -8.19 27.50 -13.30
CA ALA A 511 -7.22 28.57 -13.07
C ALA A 511 -5.90 28.41 -13.85
N ALA A 512 -5.52 29.48 -14.54
CA ALA A 512 -4.24 29.73 -15.19
C ALA A 512 -3.41 30.70 -14.32
N GLU A 513 -2.85 31.78 -14.87
CA GLU A 513 -2.53 32.99 -14.09
C GLU A 513 -3.77 33.82 -13.72
N LYS A 514 -4.93 33.44 -14.28
CA LYS A 514 -6.25 34.04 -14.09
C LYS A 514 -7.30 32.97 -13.81
N VAL A 515 -8.46 33.36 -13.28
CA VAL A 515 -9.58 32.45 -13.00
C VAL A 515 -10.67 32.60 -14.05
N PHE A 516 -11.16 31.45 -14.53
CA PHE A 516 -12.26 31.35 -15.48
C PHE A 516 -13.44 30.61 -14.83
N ARG A 517 -14.65 31.04 -15.16
CA ARG A 517 -15.91 30.41 -14.77
C ARG A 517 -16.69 29.99 -16.00
N SER A 518 -17.21 28.77 -16.01
CA SER A 518 -18.26 28.31 -16.92
C SER A 518 -19.50 28.03 -16.09
N ASP A 519 -20.68 28.36 -16.59
CA ASP A 519 -21.99 28.04 -15.97
C ASP A 519 -22.72 26.89 -16.70
N ASP A 520 -22.12 26.38 -17.77
CA ASP A 520 -22.70 25.46 -18.76
C ASP A 520 -21.77 24.27 -19.05
N ARG A 521 -21.16 23.70 -18.01
CA ARG A 521 -20.33 22.49 -18.07
C ARG A 521 -19.11 22.59 -18.99
N GLY A 522 -18.58 23.80 -19.16
CA GLY A 522 -17.40 24.08 -19.99
C GLY A 522 -17.70 24.44 -21.45
N ASP A 523 -18.97 24.58 -21.84
CA ASP A 523 -19.33 24.98 -23.21
C ASP A 523 -18.94 26.44 -23.50
N SER A 524 -19.01 27.32 -22.49
CA SER A 524 -18.52 28.69 -22.56
C SER A 524 -17.80 29.13 -21.28
N TRP A 525 -16.86 30.08 -21.42
CA TRP A 525 -16.02 30.55 -20.31
C TRP A 525 -16.02 32.07 -20.19
N GLN A 526 -16.15 32.55 -18.95
CA GLN A 526 -15.99 33.93 -18.54
C GLN A 526 -14.71 34.09 -17.71
N GLN A 527 -13.81 35.00 -18.12
CA GLN A 527 -12.70 35.42 -17.28
C GLN A 527 -13.25 36.27 -16.12
N ILE A 528 -12.98 35.88 -14.87
CA ILE A 528 -13.49 36.55 -13.66
C ILE A 528 -12.40 37.21 -12.80
N SER A 529 -11.16 37.16 -13.25
CA SER A 529 -10.03 37.85 -12.61
C SER A 529 -9.05 38.39 -13.65
N ASP A 530 -8.22 39.35 -13.25
CA ASP A 530 -6.96 39.64 -13.96
C ASP A 530 -5.87 38.62 -13.55
N ASP A 531 -4.62 38.86 -13.94
CA ASP A 531 -3.46 38.10 -13.47
C ASP A 531 -3.27 38.30 -11.95
N LEU A 532 -3.48 37.22 -11.20
CA LEU A 532 -3.52 37.21 -9.73
C LEU A 532 -2.14 36.96 -9.08
N THR A 533 -1.07 36.96 -9.86
CA THR A 533 0.26 36.52 -9.42
C THR A 533 1.15 37.69 -8.98
N THR A 534 2.40 37.43 -8.61
CA THR A 534 3.39 38.49 -8.33
C THR A 534 3.88 39.18 -9.61
N LYS A 535 3.75 38.52 -10.76
CA LYS A 535 4.34 38.95 -12.05
C LYS A 535 5.87 39.06 -12.01
N THR A 536 6.50 38.35 -11.08
CA THR A 536 7.95 38.29 -10.95
C THR A 536 8.54 37.50 -12.11
N ASP A 537 9.59 38.03 -12.74
CA ASP A 537 10.36 37.28 -13.73
C ASP A 537 11.19 36.21 -13.03
N ARG A 538 11.01 34.94 -13.40
CA ARG A 538 11.78 33.81 -12.86
C ARG A 538 13.29 33.98 -13.03
N ASN A 539 13.73 34.72 -14.05
CA ASN A 539 15.15 34.96 -14.32
C ASN A 539 15.78 36.01 -13.39
N SER A 540 14.96 36.68 -12.57
CA SER A 540 15.46 37.63 -11.55
C SER A 540 15.99 36.94 -10.29
N PHE A 541 15.74 35.64 -10.11
CA PHE A 541 16.30 34.87 -9.02
C PHE A 541 17.69 34.36 -9.35
N LYS A 542 18.60 34.46 -8.38
CA LYS A 542 19.90 33.78 -8.45
C LYS A 542 19.71 32.29 -8.20
N VAL A 543 20.44 31.48 -8.95
CA VAL A 543 20.53 30.03 -8.76
C VAL A 543 22.00 29.68 -8.65
N MET A 544 22.40 29.04 -7.54
CA MET A 544 23.81 28.81 -7.21
C MET A 544 24.62 30.13 -7.23
N ASP A 545 24.08 31.16 -6.61
CA ASP A 545 24.62 32.54 -6.51
C ASP A 545 24.89 33.27 -7.84
N LYS A 546 24.36 32.75 -8.95
CA LYS A 546 24.57 33.29 -10.30
C LYS A 546 23.26 33.55 -11.03
N TYR A 547 23.34 34.42 -12.04
CA TYR A 547 22.33 34.55 -13.09
C TYR A 547 22.78 33.74 -14.30
N TRP A 548 21.93 32.82 -14.76
CA TRP A 548 22.28 31.87 -15.82
C TRP A 548 21.79 32.36 -17.19
N SER A 549 22.66 32.24 -18.20
CA SER A 549 22.33 32.52 -19.61
C SER A 549 21.16 31.65 -20.08
N THR A 550 20.43 32.11 -21.09
CA THR A 550 19.43 31.28 -21.78
C THR A 550 20.06 30.06 -22.46
N ASP A 551 21.36 30.13 -22.78
CA ASP A 551 22.13 29.06 -23.43
C ASP A 551 22.78 28.09 -22.41
N ALA A 552 22.52 28.27 -21.12
CA ALA A 552 22.97 27.34 -20.10
C ALA A 552 22.36 25.95 -20.31
N VAL A 553 23.10 24.92 -19.92
CA VAL A 553 22.75 23.51 -20.18
C VAL A 553 21.32 23.21 -19.72
N SER A 554 20.44 22.92 -20.68
CA SER A 554 19.03 22.56 -20.48
C SER A 554 18.27 23.47 -19.52
N LYS A 555 18.57 24.78 -19.55
CA LYS A 555 17.89 25.75 -18.69
C LYS A 555 16.39 25.76 -18.95
N ASP A 556 15.62 25.69 -17.87
CA ASP A 556 14.14 25.74 -17.85
C ASP A 556 13.41 24.63 -18.63
N VAL A 557 14.13 23.66 -19.22
CA VAL A 557 13.53 22.49 -19.86
C VAL A 557 12.78 21.64 -18.83
N SER A 558 11.61 21.12 -19.20
CA SER A 558 10.73 20.32 -18.32
C SER A 558 10.43 21.02 -16.98
N THR A 559 10.17 22.33 -17.04
CA THR A 559 9.79 23.18 -15.90
C THR A 559 8.54 23.98 -16.25
N SER A 560 7.65 24.20 -15.30
CA SER A 560 6.47 25.06 -15.50
C SER A 560 6.91 26.53 -15.62
N GLN A 561 6.03 27.38 -16.14
CA GLN A 561 6.24 28.83 -16.02
C GLN A 561 6.12 29.25 -14.55
N PHE A 562 6.45 30.51 -14.23
CA PHE A 562 6.34 31.07 -12.87
C PHE A 562 5.22 32.10 -12.78
N GLY A 563 4.59 32.19 -11.62
CA GLY A 563 3.39 32.98 -11.40
C GLY A 563 2.21 32.29 -12.08
N LEU A 564 1.75 31.23 -11.44
CA LEU A 564 0.64 30.36 -11.85
C LEU A 564 -0.24 30.08 -10.63
N ILE A 565 -1.55 29.99 -10.83
CA ILE A 565 -2.46 29.47 -9.80
C ILE A 565 -2.33 27.94 -9.79
N VAL A 566 -2.14 27.37 -8.60
CA VAL A 566 -1.86 25.94 -8.40
C VAL A 566 -2.80 25.27 -7.39
N SER A 567 -3.58 26.06 -6.65
CA SER A 567 -4.69 25.59 -5.81
C SER A 567 -5.90 26.52 -5.94
N LEU A 568 -7.10 25.95 -5.84
CA LEU A 568 -8.38 26.63 -6.06
C LEU A 568 -9.45 25.95 -5.21
N ASP A 569 -10.24 26.73 -4.49
CA ASP A 569 -11.43 26.22 -3.78
C ASP A 569 -12.55 27.28 -3.72
N GLU A 570 -13.80 26.83 -3.71
CA GLU A 570 -14.99 27.66 -3.50
C GLU A 570 -15.68 27.24 -2.20
N SER A 571 -16.01 28.21 -1.34
CA SER A 571 -16.71 27.93 -0.09
C SER A 571 -18.04 27.23 -0.34
N LYS A 572 -18.25 26.11 0.35
CA LYS A 572 -19.56 25.42 0.36
C LYS A 572 -20.68 26.22 1.03
N ILE A 573 -20.35 27.29 1.76
CA ILE A 573 -21.32 28.09 2.54
C ILE A 573 -21.75 29.34 1.79
N LYS A 574 -20.81 30.01 1.12
CA LYS A 574 -21.05 31.28 0.44
C LYS A 574 -20.66 31.17 -1.03
N GLU A 575 -21.67 31.22 -1.90
CA GLU A 575 -21.47 31.26 -3.35
C GLU A 575 -20.57 32.44 -3.74
N ASN A 576 -19.65 32.23 -4.68
CA ASN A 576 -18.65 33.19 -5.15
C ASN A 576 -17.60 33.62 -4.10
N LEU A 577 -17.57 32.99 -2.92
CA LEU A 577 -16.41 33.07 -2.02
C LEU A 577 -15.34 32.08 -2.49
N ILE A 578 -14.38 32.58 -3.27
CA ILE A 578 -13.37 31.78 -3.96
C ILE A 578 -11.99 32.15 -3.41
N TYR A 579 -11.17 31.13 -3.20
CA TYR A 579 -9.78 31.25 -2.79
C TYR A 579 -8.88 30.61 -3.85
N VAL A 580 -7.76 31.26 -4.16
CA VAL A 580 -6.71 30.69 -5.00
C VAL A 580 -5.33 30.85 -4.38
N GLY A 581 -4.47 29.86 -4.59
CA GLY A 581 -3.07 29.84 -4.16
C GLY A 581 -2.14 29.74 -5.35
N THR A 582 -1.00 30.42 -5.29
CA THR A 582 -0.05 30.50 -6.41
C THR A 582 1.29 29.82 -6.12
N ASP A 583 2.00 29.42 -7.19
CA ASP A 583 3.37 28.87 -7.10
C ASP A 583 4.40 29.92 -6.62
N ASP A 584 4.05 31.20 -6.71
CA ASP A 584 4.84 32.33 -6.26
C ASP A 584 4.42 32.87 -4.87
N GLY A 585 3.62 32.11 -4.14
CA GLY A 585 3.39 32.28 -2.70
C GLY A 585 2.34 33.31 -2.31
N LEU A 586 1.35 33.54 -3.16
CA LEU A 586 0.20 34.40 -2.87
C LEU A 586 -1.04 33.58 -2.57
N ILE A 587 -1.89 34.12 -1.69
CA ILE A 587 -3.30 33.74 -1.62
C ILE A 587 -4.13 34.92 -2.10
N GLN A 588 -5.13 34.65 -2.93
CA GLN A 588 -6.07 35.66 -3.42
C GLN A 588 -7.50 35.22 -3.11
N VAL A 589 -8.32 36.17 -2.68
CA VAL A 589 -9.69 35.90 -2.19
C VAL A 589 -10.68 36.85 -2.86
N THR A 590 -11.79 36.32 -3.35
CA THR A 590 -12.95 37.11 -3.79
C THR A 590 -14.19 36.65 -3.04
N GLU A 591 -15.13 37.55 -2.76
CA GLU A 591 -16.44 37.22 -2.17
C GLU A 591 -17.61 37.39 -3.16
N ASP A 592 -17.31 37.80 -4.40
CA ASP A 592 -18.30 38.19 -5.41
C ASP A 592 -17.88 37.79 -6.85
N ALA A 593 -16.82 36.99 -6.99
CA ALA A 593 -16.20 36.61 -8.26
C ALA A 593 -15.82 37.80 -9.16
N LYS A 594 -15.54 38.97 -8.58
CA LYS A 594 -15.18 40.20 -9.31
C LYS A 594 -14.04 40.94 -8.66
N ASN A 595 -14.15 41.20 -7.35
CA ASN A 595 -13.17 41.94 -6.57
C ASN A 595 -12.25 40.95 -5.84
N TRP A 596 -10.96 41.03 -6.12
CA TRP A 596 -9.94 40.13 -5.58
C TRP A 596 -9.03 40.86 -4.59
N ARG A 597 -8.87 40.27 -3.40
CA ARG A 597 -7.97 40.73 -2.35
C ARG A 597 -6.72 39.86 -2.34
N LYS A 598 -5.56 40.51 -2.45
CA LYS A 598 -4.23 39.89 -2.47
C LYS A 598 -3.60 39.79 -1.08
N LEU A 599 -3.06 38.62 -0.74
CA LEU A 599 -2.32 38.33 0.48
C LEU A 599 -0.90 37.86 0.12
N THR A 600 0.11 38.43 0.78
CA THR A 600 1.53 38.24 0.42
C THR A 600 2.41 37.75 1.57
N ASN A 601 1.91 37.71 2.81
CA ASN A 601 2.72 37.40 3.99
C ASN A 601 1.98 36.46 4.93
N PHE A 602 2.66 35.42 5.39
CA PHE A 602 2.13 34.35 6.22
C PHE A 602 3.13 34.01 7.33
N THR A 603 2.63 33.85 8.55
CA THR A 603 3.47 33.63 9.74
C THR A 603 4.42 32.44 9.56
N ASN A 604 5.73 32.70 9.64
CA ASN A 604 6.82 31.71 9.53
C ASN A 604 6.92 30.96 8.19
N VAL A 605 6.21 31.39 7.14
CA VAL A 605 6.34 30.82 5.79
C VAL A 605 7.28 31.70 4.98
N PRO A 606 8.34 31.15 4.37
CA PRO A 606 9.23 31.94 3.50
C PRO A 606 8.50 32.54 2.29
N GLU A 607 8.94 33.71 1.83
CA GLU A 607 8.42 34.32 0.60
C GLU A 607 8.61 33.39 -0.61
N PHE A 608 7.68 33.46 -1.57
CA PHE A 608 7.68 32.62 -2.77
C PHE A 608 7.64 31.10 -2.49
N THR A 609 7.06 30.71 -1.36
CA THR A 609 6.74 29.30 -1.08
C THR A 609 5.44 28.94 -1.81
N LEU A 610 5.46 27.83 -2.55
CA LEU A 610 4.29 27.34 -3.28
C LEU A 610 3.12 27.06 -2.31
N VAL A 611 1.94 27.60 -2.61
CA VAL A 611 0.69 27.26 -1.88
C VAL A 611 0.19 25.92 -2.39
N SER A 612 0.48 24.82 -1.68
CA SER A 612 0.23 23.46 -2.18
C SER A 612 -1.24 23.09 -2.21
N ASP A 613 -2.03 23.63 -1.28
CA ASP A 613 -3.46 23.37 -1.22
C ASP A 613 -4.21 24.45 -0.43
N ILE A 614 -5.50 24.64 -0.74
CA ILE A 614 -6.42 25.52 -0.01
C ILE A 614 -7.73 24.78 0.20
N CYS A 615 -8.24 24.82 1.43
CA CYS A 615 -9.51 24.20 1.80
C CYS A 615 -10.37 25.21 2.57
N ALA A 616 -11.42 25.72 1.94
CA ALA A 616 -12.43 26.55 2.59
C ALA A 616 -13.28 25.68 3.54
N SER A 617 -13.57 26.20 4.73
CA SER A 617 -14.33 25.43 5.70
C SER A 617 -15.76 25.17 5.22
N ARG A 618 -16.22 23.97 5.55
CA ARG A 618 -17.57 23.46 5.31
C ARG A 618 -18.56 23.93 6.37
N PHE A 619 -18.08 24.50 7.49
CA PHE A 619 -18.92 24.90 8.65
C PHE A 619 -18.95 26.41 8.91
N ASN A 620 -17.90 27.14 8.53
CA ASN A 620 -17.83 28.57 8.77
C ASN A 620 -17.22 29.31 7.58
N GLU A 621 -17.98 30.23 6.97
CA GLU A 621 -17.50 31.02 5.81
C GLU A 621 -16.25 31.85 6.10
N ASN A 622 -15.91 32.11 7.37
CA ASN A 622 -14.71 32.84 7.76
C ASN A 622 -13.47 31.95 7.87
N VAL A 623 -13.64 30.63 7.93
CA VAL A 623 -12.54 29.70 8.14
C VAL A 623 -12.03 29.16 6.81
N VAL A 624 -10.72 29.21 6.62
CA VAL A 624 -10.02 28.62 5.48
C VAL A 624 -8.66 28.11 5.94
N TYR A 625 -8.26 26.96 5.40
CA TYR A 625 -6.97 26.35 5.63
C TYR A 625 -6.11 26.44 4.37
N ALA A 626 -4.80 26.53 4.55
CA ALA A 626 -3.85 26.50 3.46
C ALA A 626 -2.60 25.72 3.86
N THR A 627 -2.04 24.99 2.89
CA THR A 627 -0.73 24.33 3.03
C THR A 627 0.28 24.97 2.11
N PHE A 628 1.55 24.95 2.53
CA PHE A 628 2.65 25.51 1.75
C PHE A 628 3.78 24.48 1.65
N ASN A 629 4.42 24.42 0.48
CA ASN A 629 5.47 23.46 0.22
C ASN A 629 6.74 24.13 -0.34
N ASN A 630 7.80 24.15 0.46
CA ASN A 630 9.06 24.82 0.14
C ASN A 630 10.22 23.86 -0.17
N HIS A 631 9.96 22.56 -0.34
CA HIS A 631 11.03 21.56 -0.49
C HIS A 631 11.96 21.85 -1.68
N LYS A 632 11.42 22.43 -2.78
CA LYS A 632 12.25 22.80 -3.93
C LYS A 632 13.13 24.03 -3.70
N ARG A 633 13.14 24.60 -2.50
CA ARG A 633 14.14 25.57 -2.02
C ARG A 633 14.98 24.99 -0.88
N ASP A 634 15.00 23.66 -0.75
CA ASP A 634 15.70 22.88 0.29
C ASP A 634 15.17 23.09 1.71
N ASP A 635 13.89 23.44 1.82
CA ASP A 635 13.19 23.61 3.09
C ASP A 635 12.06 22.59 3.19
N PHE A 636 12.26 21.58 4.05
CA PHE A 636 11.39 20.42 4.18
C PHE A 636 10.37 20.54 5.32
N ASN A 637 10.25 21.72 5.93
CA ASN A 637 9.33 21.94 7.05
C ASN A 637 7.86 21.81 6.60
N PRO A 638 6.99 21.24 7.45
CA PRO A 638 5.55 21.23 7.21
C PRO A 638 4.98 22.63 7.51
N TYR A 639 4.26 23.18 6.54
CA TYR A 639 3.51 24.43 6.70
C TYR A 639 2.03 24.18 6.49
N VAL A 640 1.27 24.27 7.57
CA VAL A 640 -0.20 24.19 7.61
C VAL A 640 -0.72 25.37 8.39
N LEU A 641 -1.56 26.19 7.76
CA LEU A 641 -2.06 27.43 8.33
C LEU A 641 -3.59 27.44 8.29
N LYS A 642 -4.17 28.11 9.29
CA LYS A 642 -5.61 28.38 9.42
C LYS A 642 -5.85 29.88 9.49
N SER A 643 -6.88 30.33 8.81
CA SER A 643 -7.48 31.66 8.98
C SER A 643 -8.90 31.52 9.51
N GLU A 644 -9.35 32.52 10.28
CA GLU A 644 -10.70 32.60 10.86
C GLU A 644 -11.41 33.92 10.49
N ASP A 645 -10.89 34.63 9.49
CA ASP A 645 -11.36 35.94 9.02
C ASP A 645 -11.30 36.07 7.49
N LYS A 646 -11.61 34.98 6.78
CA LYS A 646 -11.60 34.86 5.30
C LYS A 646 -10.22 35.07 4.70
N GLY A 647 -9.18 34.57 5.35
CA GLY A 647 -7.79 34.68 4.89
C GLY A 647 -7.13 36.04 5.13
N LYS A 648 -7.67 36.92 5.99
CA LYS A 648 -6.99 38.20 6.33
C LYS A 648 -5.80 37.99 7.25
N THR A 649 -5.93 37.09 8.22
CA THR A 649 -4.85 36.70 9.15
C THR A 649 -4.72 35.19 9.23
N TRP A 650 -3.49 34.71 9.46
CA TRP A 650 -3.16 33.29 9.41
C TRP A 650 -2.31 32.87 10.62
N LYS A 651 -2.65 31.71 11.18
CA LYS A 651 -1.93 31.06 12.28
C LYS A 651 -1.47 29.67 11.85
N SER A 652 -0.27 29.27 12.26
CA SER A 652 0.18 27.90 12.03
C SER A 652 -0.61 26.92 12.90
N ILE A 653 -1.02 25.83 12.27
CA ILE A 653 -1.61 24.64 12.90
C ILE A 653 -0.80 23.38 12.53
N SER A 654 0.50 23.55 12.29
CA SER A 654 1.39 22.43 11.93
C SER A 654 1.70 21.52 13.12
N GLY A 655 1.46 21.99 14.35
CA GLY A 655 1.52 21.20 15.58
C GLY A 655 2.83 20.42 15.71
N ASN A 656 2.70 19.10 15.86
CA ASN A 656 3.79 18.12 15.98
C ASN A 656 4.11 17.39 14.67
N LEU A 657 3.71 17.89 13.50
CA LEU A 657 4.08 17.26 12.23
C LEU A 657 5.62 17.17 12.07
N PRO A 658 6.16 16.08 11.48
CA PRO A 658 7.60 15.93 11.33
C PRO A 658 8.23 17.04 10.47
N LYS A 659 9.34 17.62 10.93
CA LYS A 659 10.06 18.71 10.25
C LYS A 659 10.63 18.37 8.88
N ASN A 660 10.78 17.08 8.54
CA ASN A 660 11.25 16.62 7.24
C ASN A 660 10.06 15.90 6.57
N GLY A 661 9.02 16.65 6.25
CA GLY A 661 7.72 16.10 5.85
C GLY A 661 6.82 17.20 5.29
N PRO A 662 7.20 17.80 4.14
CA PRO A 662 6.40 18.84 3.52
C PRO A 662 4.98 18.32 3.23
N VAL A 663 4.01 19.21 3.38
CA VAL A 663 2.59 18.90 3.24
C VAL A 663 2.17 19.16 1.78
N SER A 664 1.35 18.27 1.23
CA SER A 664 0.85 18.37 -0.13
C SER A 664 -0.63 18.76 -0.18
N THR A 665 -1.43 18.31 0.77
CA THR A 665 -2.89 18.52 0.79
C THR A 665 -3.46 18.63 2.20
N ILE A 666 -4.61 19.29 2.34
CA ILE A 666 -5.44 19.32 3.55
C ILE A 666 -6.92 19.19 3.20
N ILE A 667 -7.66 18.41 3.99
CA ILE A 667 -9.13 18.30 3.86
C ILE A 667 -9.82 18.31 5.23
N GLU A 668 -10.94 19.03 5.33
CA GLU A 668 -11.82 19.09 6.50
C GLU A 668 -12.94 18.04 6.41
N ASP A 669 -13.16 17.31 7.50
CA ASP A 669 -14.26 16.34 7.63
C ASP A 669 -15.63 17.03 7.46
N PRO A 670 -16.59 16.43 6.73
CA PRO A 670 -17.91 17.02 6.52
C PRO A 670 -18.82 17.08 7.76
N VAL A 671 -18.47 16.45 8.89
CA VAL A 671 -19.33 16.38 10.09
C VAL A 671 -18.72 17.08 11.32
N ASN A 672 -17.41 17.04 11.50
CA ASN A 672 -16.68 17.58 12.64
C ASN A 672 -15.58 18.57 12.17
N ALA A 673 -15.80 19.85 12.40
CA ALA A 673 -14.90 20.94 12.02
C ALA A 673 -13.48 20.89 12.65
N ASN A 674 -13.27 20.08 13.70
CA ASN A 674 -11.94 19.91 14.30
C ASN A 674 -11.19 18.68 13.77
N LEU A 675 -11.88 17.83 12.99
CA LEU A 675 -11.30 16.66 12.34
C LEU A 675 -10.76 17.06 10.97
N LEU A 676 -9.43 17.15 10.86
CA LEU A 676 -8.72 17.48 9.61
C LEU A 676 -7.76 16.35 9.25
N PHE A 677 -7.53 16.17 7.96
CA PHE A 677 -6.54 15.25 7.42
C PHE A 677 -5.50 16.01 6.59
N VAL A 678 -4.24 15.57 6.65
CA VAL A 678 -3.16 16.09 5.80
C VAL A 678 -2.37 14.97 5.16
N GLY A 679 -2.06 15.15 3.88
CA GLY A 679 -1.15 14.31 3.11
C GLY A 679 0.25 14.92 3.07
N THR A 680 1.27 14.12 3.34
CA THR A 680 2.67 14.57 3.40
C THR A 680 3.55 13.69 2.50
N GLU A 681 4.82 14.07 2.37
CA GLU A 681 5.82 13.25 1.67
C GLU A 681 5.98 11.83 2.27
N TRP A 682 5.65 11.63 3.54
CA TRP A 682 5.89 10.38 4.27
C TRP A 682 4.64 9.72 4.85
N GLY A 683 3.46 10.09 4.34
CA GLY A 683 2.18 9.46 4.67
C GLY A 683 1.11 10.45 5.07
N ILE A 684 0.07 9.94 5.73
CA ILE A 684 -1.15 10.67 6.09
C ILE A 684 -1.29 10.85 7.60
N TYR A 685 -1.81 12.00 8.01
CA TYR A 685 -2.05 12.35 9.41
C TYR A 685 -3.46 12.90 9.59
N PHE A 686 -4.02 12.74 10.79
CA PHE A 686 -5.26 13.39 11.19
C PHE A 686 -5.07 14.14 12.51
N THR A 687 -5.96 15.08 12.77
CA THR A 687 -6.10 15.80 14.05
C THR A 687 -7.56 15.76 14.46
N ILE A 688 -7.84 15.77 15.77
CA ILE A 688 -9.20 15.94 16.34
C ILE A 688 -9.35 17.26 17.11
N ASP A 689 -8.28 18.05 17.22
CA ASP A 689 -8.23 19.29 18.00
C ASP A 689 -7.89 20.54 17.15
N GLY A 690 -8.20 20.47 15.85
CA GLY A 690 -8.01 21.59 14.91
C GLY A 690 -6.55 21.88 14.55
N GLY A 691 -5.65 20.89 14.68
CA GLY A 691 -4.26 20.94 14.24
C GLY A 691 -3.26 21.29 15.35
N GLN A 692 -3.67 21.19 16.62
CA GLN A 692 -2.72 21.30 17.73
C GLN A 692 -1.87 20.02 17.82
N LYS A 693 -2.50 18.86 17.59
CA LYS A 693 -1.81 17.57 17.55
C LYS A 693 -2.27 16.70 16.38
N TRP A 694 -1.30 16.26 15.60
CA TRP A 694 -1.40 15.35 14.47
C TRP A 694 -0.97 13.93 14.84
N ILE A 695 -1.73 12.97 14.36
CA ILE A 695 -1.55 11.53 14.60
C ILE A 695 -1.47 10.85 13.24
N GLN A 696 -0.41 10.07 13.01
CA GLN A 696 -0.23 9.38 11.73
C GLN A 696 -1.18 8.17 11.61
N LEU A 697 -1.84 8.01 10.46
CA LEU A 697 -2.57 6.79 10.10
C LEU A 697 -1.64 5.90 9.27
N LYS A 698 -0.98 4.93 9.94
CA LYS A 698 0.07 4.09 9.32
C LYS A 698 -0.35 2.63 9.06
N SER A 699 -1.56 2.23 9.43
CA SER A 699 -1.96 0.83 9.36
C SER A 699 -2.41 0.46 7.95
N GLY A 700 -1.78 -0.55 7.34
CA GLY A 700 -2.16 -1.05 6.01
C GLY A 700 -1.63 -0.26 4.81
N ILE A 701 -0.89 0.83 5.06
CA ILE A 701 -0.26 1.68 4.02
C ILE A 701 1.26 1.76 4.30
N PRO A 702 2.13 1.66 3.27
CA PRO A 702 3.58 1.81 3.46
C PRO A 702 3.97 3.28 3.68
N THR A 703 5.25 3.54 3.99
CA THR A 703 5.78 4.91 4.09
C THR A 703 5.90 5.54 2.70
N VAL A 704 4.82 6.18 2.22
CA VAL A 704 4.72 6.71 0.86
C VAL A 704 4.17 8.14 0.84
N LYS A 705 4.53 8.90 -0.20
CA LYS A 705 3.95 10.21 -0.46
C LYS A 705 2.44 10.12 -0.70
N VAL A 706 1.71 10.99 -0.02
CA VAL A 706 0.27 11.20 -0.18
C VAL A 706 0.06 12.60 -0.76
N PRO A 707 -0.05 12.75 -2.09
CA PRO A 707 -0.22 14.06 -2.71
C PRO A 707 -1.64 14.61 -2.57
N ASP A 708 -2.66 13.75 -2.45
CA ASP A 708 -4.06 14.17 -2.42
C ASP A 708 -4.97 13.20 -1.63
N ILE A 709 -6.07 13.72 -1.08
CA ILE A 709 -7.03 13.00 -0.23
C ILE A 709 -8.46 13.36 -0.63
N ALA A 710 -9.32 12.36 -0.79
CA ALA A 710 -10.76 12.55 -0.98
C ALA A 710 -11.57 11.89 0.13
N ILE A 711 -12.73 12.47 0.44
CA ILE A 711 -13.73 11.91 1.36
C ILE A 711 -14.96 11.54 0.55
N GLN A 712 -15.33 10.25 0.59
CA GLN A 712 -16.63 9.82 0.12
C GLN A 712 -17.63 9.99 1.28
N GLU A 713 -18.52 10.98 1.15
CA GLU A 713 -19.35 11.44 2.26
C GLU A 713 -20.46 10.46 2.68
N ARG A 714 -21.02 9.70 1.72
CA ARG A 714 -22.10 8.74 1.98
C ARG A 714 -21.60 7.52 2.76
N GLU A 715 -20.46 6.99 2.37
CA GLU A 715 -19.87 5.77 2.95
C GLU A 715 -18.99 6.06 4.18
N ASN A 716 -18.63 7.34 4.39
CA ASN A 716 -17.62 7.80 5.32
C ASN A 716 -16.23 7.22 5.02
N ASP A 717 -15.90 7.05 3.75
CA ASP A 717 -14.62 6.46 3.35
C ASP A 717 -13.57 7.55 3.13
N LEU A 718 -12.35 7.28 3.60
CA LEU A 718 -11.19 8.15 3.40
C LEU A 718 -10.32 7.54 2.29
N VAL A 719 -10.28 8.19 1.13
CA VAL A 719 -9.57 7.71 -0.06
C VAL A 719 -8.29 8.53 -0.24
N VAL A 720 -7.20 7.84 -0.52
CA VAL A 720 -5.85 8.40 -0.57
C VAL A 720 -5.20 8.03 -1.90
N ALA A 721 -4.82 9.04 -2.68
CA ALA A 721 -3.84 8.87 -3.75
C ALA A 721 -2.46 8.65 -3.14
N THR A 722 -1.67 7.76 -3.74
CA THR A 722 -0.25 7.65 -3.43
C THR A 722 0.58 7.83 -4.67
N PHE A 723 1.75 8.42 -4.50
CA PHE A 723 2.72 8.55 -5.59
C PHE A 723 3.61 7.29 -5.60
N GLY A 724 3.13 6.20 -6.22
CA GLY A 724 3.91 4.98 -6.44
C GLY A 724 3.36 3.70 -5.80
N ARG A 725 2.14 3.72 -5.23
CA ARG A 725 1.48 2.52 -4.64
C ARG A 725 -0.03 2.44 -4.96
N GLY A 726 -0.48 3.16 -6.00
CA GLY A 726 -1.90 3.21 -6.38
C GLY A 726 -2.76 3.94 -5.35
N PHE A 727 -4.04 3.57 -5.26
CA PHE A 727 -4.95 4.11 -4.26
C PHE A 727 -5.04 3.22 -3.01
N TYR A 728 -5.28 3.88 -1.88
CA TYR A 728 -5.62 3.26 -0.61
C TYR A 728 -6.90 3.86 -0.04
N LEU A 729 -7.65 3.08 0.73
CA LEU A 729 -8.80 3.60 1.46
C LEU A 729 -8.97 2.99 2.85
N ILE A 730 -9.48 3.79 3.79
CA ILE A 730 -10.08 3.30 5.04
C ILE A 730 -11.58 3.26 4.81
N ASP A 731 -12.16 2.06 4.83
CA ASP A 731 -13.61 1.91 4.83
C ASP A 731 -14.13 2.46 6.17
N ASP A 732 -15.03 3.44 6.15
CA ASP A 732 -15.66 4.09 7.30
C ASP A 732 -14.68 4.67 8.36
N TYR A 733 -14.12 5.86 8.13
CA TYR A 733 -13.29 6.56 9.12
C TYR A 733 -14.09 7.28 10.21
N SER A 734 -15.42 7.25 10.17
CA SER A 734 -16.29 7.98 11.10
C SER A 734 -16.01 7.77 12.59
N PRO A 735 -15.45 6.63 13.07
CA PRO A 735 -15.01 6.49 14.46
C PRO A 735 -14.12 7.63 14.97
N LEU A 736 -13.32 8.26 14.09
CA LEU A 736 -12.47 9.39 14.45
C LEU A 736 -13.25 10.63 14.91
N ARG A 737 -14.52 10.77 14.51
CA ARG A 737 -15.38 11.90 14.90
C ARG A 737 -15.81 11.82 16.37
N ASP A 738 -15.88 10.62 16.92
CA ASP A 738 -16.29 10.37 18.31
C ASP A 738 -15.10 10.30 19.28
N VAL A 739 -13.86 10.32 18.77
CA VAL A 739 -12.65 10.21 19.60
C VAL A 739 -12.45 11.50 20.38
N ASN A 740 -12.35 11.36 21.71
CA ASN A 740 -11.92 12.42 22.60
C ASN A 740 -11.21 11.81 23.83
N LYS A 741 -10.56 12.67 24.64
CA LYS A 741 -9.77 12.21 25.80
C LYS A 741 -10.61 11.48 26.84
N GLU A 742 -11.85 11.90 27.08
CA GLU A 742 -12.76 11.28 28.04
C GLU A 742 -13.18 9.88 27.58
N MET A 743 -13.51 9.71 26.30
CA MET A 743 -13.85 8.41 25.72
C MET A 743 -12.70 7.40 25.88
N LEU A 744 -11.46 7.83 25.69
CA LEU A 744 -10.27 6.97 25.83
C LEU A 744 -9.98 6.54 27.28
N GLU A 745 -10.66 7.13 28.28
CA GLU A 745 -10.59 6.68 29.67
C GLU A 745 -11.52 5.52 30.01
N ASN A 746 -12.59 5.30 29.21
CA ASN A 746 -13.49 4.15 29.36
C ASN A 746 -12.75 2.83 29.09
N ASP A 747 -13.13 1.77 29.81
CA ASP A 747 -12.55 0.42 29.61
C ASP A 747 -12.73 -0.06 28.16
N ALA A 748 -13.88 0.23 27.56
CA ALA A 748 -14.18 -0.02 26.16
C ALA A 748 -15.23 0.94 25.61
N PHE A 749 -15.32 1.01 24.28
CA PHE A 749 -16.36 1.73 23.56
C PHE A 749 -16.69 1.02 22.25
N ILE A 750 -17.97 0.94 21.86
CA ILE A 750 -18.39 0.50 20.53
C ILE A 750 -18.85 1.75 19.77
N PHE A 751 -18.16 2.07 18.68
CA PHE A 751 -18.48 3.23 17.85
C PHE A 751 -19.83 3.05 17.14
N PRO A 752 -20.47 4.13 16.66
CA PRO A 752 -21.62 4.03 15.77
C PRO A 752 -21.35 3.05 14.62
N ILE A 753 -22.36 2.25 14.29
CA ILE A 753 -22.25 1.18 13.28
C ILE A 753 -23.09 1.60 12.08
N LYS A 754 -22.45 1.70 10.91
CA LYS A 754 -23.17 1.98 9.66
C LYS A 754 -24.08 0.84 9.23
N ASP A 755 -25.03 1.13 8.37
CA ASP A 755 -25.91 0.11 7.79
C ASP A 755 -25.08 -0.96 7.07
N ALA A 756 -25.38 -2.22 7.38
CA ALA A 756 -24.64 -3.38 6.89
C ALA A 756 -25.31 -3.95 5.64
N LEU A 757 -24.64 -3.87 4.50
CA LEU A 757 -25.16 -4.38 3.22
C LEU A 757 -25.14 -5.91 3.16
N MET A 758 -26.29 -6.52 2.87
CA MET A 758 -26.46 -7.98 2.74
C MET A 758 -26.52 -8.39 1.26
N PHE A 759 -25.58 -9.23 0.83
CA PHE A 759 -25.61 -9.87 -0.50
C PHE A 759 -24.68 -11.09 -0.54
N ASN A 760 -24.80 -11.91 -1.59
CA ASN A 760 -23.85 -12.98 -1.90
C ASN A 760 -22.85 -12.49 -2.96
N GLU A 761 -21.56 -12.78 -2.79
CA GLU A 761 -20.57 -12.48 -3.82
C GLU A 761 -20.75 -13.38 -5.04
N ALA A 762 -20.52 -12.80 -6.22
CA ALA A 762 -20.28 -13.54 -7.44
C ALA A 762 -18.92 -14.25 -7.38
N ARG A 763 -18.81 -15.40 -8.03
CA ARG A 763 -17.55 -16.16 -8.09
C ARG A 763 -16.48 -15.42 -8.91
N GLY A 764 -15.25 -15.51 -8.44
CA GLY A 764 -14.04 -15.11 -9.15
C GLY A 764 -13.75 -15.91 -10.43
N LYS A 765 -12.79 -15.41 -11.20
CA LYS A 765 -12.30 -16.09 -12.39
C LYS A 765 -11.42 -17.28 -11.99
N TYR A 766 -11.77 -18.46 -12.47
CA TYR A 766 -10.97 -19.67 -12.31
C TYR A 766 -9.83 -19.72 -13.36
N GLY A 767 -8.70 -20.34 -12.99
CA GLY A 767 -7.64 -20.73 -13.93
C GLY A 767 -6.81 -19.60 -14.56
N GLN A 768 -6.73 -18.41 -13.94
CA GLN A 768 -5.98 -17.26 -14.52
C GLN A 768 -4.46 -17.29 -14.27
N GLY A 769 -3.96 -18.17 -13.41
CA GLY A 769 -2.57 -18.18 -12.97
C GLY A 769 -2.26 -17.11 -11.89
N ALA A 770 -1.01 -17.08 -11.41
CA ALA A 770 -0.60 -16.26 -10.27
C ALA A 770 -0.28 -14.80 -10.62
N SER A 771 -0.11 -14.47 -11.90
CA SER A 771 0.11 -13.09 -12.37
C SER A 771 -1.19 -12.29 -12.52
N TYR A 772 -2.35 -12.91 -12.27
CA TYR A 772 -3.64 -12.22 -12.31
C TYR A 772 -3.79 -11.32 -11.08
N TYR A 773 -3.61 -10.02 -11.28
CA TYR A 773 -3.69 -9.03 -10.22
C TYR A 773 -5.10 -8.91 -9.64
N LYS A 774 -5.17 -8.87 -8.31
CA LYS A 774 -6.39 -8.73 -7.52
C LYS A 774 -6.12 -7.82 -6.33
N ALA A 775 -6.99 -6.86 -6.09
CA ALA A 775 -7.02 -6.07 -4.87
C ALA A 775 -8.29 -6.39 -4.06
N PRO A 776 -8.20 -6.50 -2.72
CA PRO A 776 -9.30 -7.04 -1.92
C PRO A 776 -10.52 -6.09 -1.84
N ASN A 777 -11.71 -6.68 -1.88
CA ASN A 777 -12.94 -6.05 -1.37
C ASN A 777 -12.85 -5.88 0.16
N PRO A 778 -13.61 -4.94 0.76
CA PRO A 778 -13.83 -4.97 2.20
C PRO A 778 -14.62 -6.23 2.58
N GLU A 779 -14.35 -6.77 3.77
CA GLU A 779 -15.12 -7.91 4.30
C GLU A 779 -16.62 -7.59 4.28
N ILE A 780 -17.43 -8.57 3.84
CA ILE A 780 -18.88 -8.40 3.76
C ILE A 780 -19.47 -8.60 5.14
N GLY A 781 -20.25 -7.63 5.59
CA GLY A 781 -21.07 -7.76 6.78
C GLY A 781 -21.21 -6.47 7.58
N ALA A 782 -21.68 -6.62 8.81
CA ALA A 782 -21.69 -5.53 9.80
C ALA A 782 -20.30 -5.39 10.42
N VAL A 783 -19.67 -4.24 10.23
CA VAL A 783 -18.37 -3.91 10.80
C VAL A 783 -18.57 -3.26 12.17
N PHE A 784 -18.11 -3.91 13.22
CA PHE A 784 -18.08 -3.32 14.55
C PHE A 784 -16.69 -2.73 14.79
N THR A 785 -16.59 -1.40 14.73
CA THR A 785 -15.40 -0.70 15.22
C THR A 785 -15.54 -0.50 16.72
N TYR A 786 -14.50 -0.83 17.48
CA TYR A 786 -14.52 -0.74 18.95
C TYR A 786 -13.15 -0.32 19.49
N TYR A 787 -13.13 0.30 20.67
CA TYR A 787 -11.94 0.65 21.43
C TYR A 787 -11.86 -0.21 22.69
N ILE A 788 -10.67 -0.72 23.01
CA ILE A 788 -10.33 -1.33 24.31
C ILE A 788 -9.17 -0.54 24.91
N LYS A 789 -9.33 -0.02 26.12
CA LYS A 789 -8.27 0.73 26.81
C LYS A 789 -7.04 -0.13 27.06
N GLU A 790 -7.25 -1.28 27.69
CA GLU A 790 -6.19 -2.18 28.11
C GLU A 790 -6.72 -3.61 28.19
N VAL A 791 -5.83 -4.57 27.92
CA VAL A 791 -6.13 -5.99 28.04
C VAL A 791 -5.36 -6.51 29.26
N PRO A 792 -6.00 -7.19 30.22
CA PRO A 792 -5.31 -7.80 31.34
C PRO A 792 -4.20 -8.75 30.87
N LYS A 793 -3.02 -8.64 31.49
CA LYS A 793 -1.90 -9.52 31.16
C LYS A 793 -2.16 -10.95 31.66
N THR A 794 -1.76 -11.93 30.86
CA THR A 794 -1.73 -13.34 31.27
C THR A 794 -0.72 -13.55 32.40
N LEU A 795 -0.91 -14.59 33.21
CA LEU A 795 0.01 -15.01 34.28
C LEU A 795 1.44 -15.16 33.75
N LYS A 796 1.58 -15.80 32.58
CA LYS A 796 2.86 -15.95 31.88
C LYS A 796 3.49 -14.61 31.48
N SER A 797 2.68 -13.66 31.03
CA SER A 797 3.17 -12.32 30.67
C SER A 797 3.60 -11.53 31.90
N ILE A 798 2.83 -11.61 33.00
CA ILE A 798 3.16 -10.99 34.29
C ILE A 798 4.49 -11.54 34.82
N ARG A 799 4.66 -12.87 34.79
CA ARG A 799 5.92 -13.51 35.18
C ARG A 799 7.07 -13.03 34.32
N LYS A 800 6.97 -13.12 32.99
CA LYS A 800 8.03 -12.69 32.06
C LYS A 800 8.44 -11.23 32.23
N GLU A 801 7.49 -10.34 32.54
CA GLU A 801 7.78 -8.94 32.81
C GLU A 801 8.58 -8.77 34.10
N LYS A 802 8.20 -9.49 35.17
CA LYS A 802 8.98 -9.54 36.42
C LYS A 802 10.38 -10.10 36.17
N GLU A 803 10.50 -11.20 35.41
CA GLU A 803 11.80 -11.79 35.03
C GLU A 803 12.66 -10.81 34.23
N LYS A 804 12.07 -10.06 33.30
CA LYS A 804 12.77 -9.03 32.51
C LYS A 804 13.33 -7.92 33.39
N GLU A 805 12.58 -7.49 34.41
CA GLU A 805 13.04 -6.50 35.39
C GLU A 805 14.16 -7.05 36.28
N LEU A 806 14.05 -8.30 36.76
CA LEU A 806 15.12 -8.97 37.52
C LEU A 806 16.39 -9.13 36.67
N PHE A 807 16.24 -9.58 35.41
CA PHE A 807 17.35 -9.75 34.47
C PHE A 807 18.10 -8.43 34.22
N LYS A 808 17.37 -7.33 33.99
CA LYS A 808 17.98 -6.00 33.83
C LYS A 808 18.77 -5.56 35.07
N LYS A 809 18.33 -5.94 36.26
CA LYS A 809 18.98 -5.61 37.53
C LYS A 809 20.14 -6.56 37.88
N GLY A 810 20.33 -7.64 37.11
CA GLY A 810 21.29 -8.70 37.44
C GLY A 810 20.92 -9.50 38.69
N GLU A 811 19.64 -9.47 39.09
CA GLU A 811 19.13 -10.18 40.26
C GLU A 811 18.76 -11.63 39.89
N PRO A 812 18.84 -12.59 40.85
CA PRO A 812 18.42 -13.96 40.61
C PRO A 812 16.97 -14.06 40.13
N ILE A 813 16.74 -14.75 39.01
CA ILE A 813 15.41 -15.05 38.51
C ILE A 813 14.89 -16.32 39.19
N THR A 814 13.89 -16.17 40.05
CA THR A 814 13.24 -17.31 40.73
C THR A 814 12.56 -18.22 39.71
N GLN A 815 12.81 -19.52 39.79
CA GLN A 815 12.12 -20.50 38.96
C GLN A 815 10.68 -20.68 39.43
N PRO A 816 9.67 -20.60 38.55
CA PRO A 816 8.29 -20.88 38.92
C PRO A 816 8.12 -22.35 39.32
N SER A 817 7.24 -22.60 40.28
CA SER A 817 6.82 -23.94 40.68
C SER A 817 6.04 -24.65 39.57
N TYR A 818 5.94 -25.98 39.64
CA TYR A 818 5.11 -26.76 38.71
C TYR A 818 3.64 -26.29 38.73
N GLU A 819 3.10 -25.94 39.90
CA GLU A 819 1.72 -25.43 40.00
C GLU A 819 1.53 -24.08 39.29
N GLU A 820 2.51 -23.18 39.35
CA GLU A 820 2.46 -21.89 38.63
C GLU A 820 2.56 -22.10 37.13
N ILE A 821 3.46 -22.97 36.66
CA ILE A 821 3.57 -23.31 35.23
C ILE A 821 2.28 -23.96 34.74
N LYS A 822 1.70 -24.88 35.50
CA LYS A 822 0.44 -25.52 35.13
C LYS A 822 -0.70 -24.51 35.03
N LYS A 823 -0.80 -23.56 35.96
CA LYS A 823 -1.77 -22.45 35.86
C LYS A 823 -1.55 -21.58 34.63
N GLU A 824 -0.31 -21.34 34.22
CA GLU A 824 0.01 -20.62 32.98
C GLU A 824 -0.34 -21.44 31.72
N GLU A 825 -0.20 -22.76 31.76
CA GLU A 825 -0.53 -23.66 30.64
C GLU A 825 -2.03 -23.87 30.48
N ASP A 826 -2.78 -23.84 31.59
CA ASP A 826 -4.23 -23.99 31.64
C ASP A 826 -4.96 -22.64 31.42
N GLU A 827 -4.28 -21.49 31.55
CA GLU A 827 -4.86 -20.17 31.32
C GLU A 827 -5.16 -19.94 29.83
N ILE A 828 -6.42 -19.61 29.54
CA ILE A 828 -6.86 -19.19 28.20
C ILE A 828 -6.55 -17.69 28.05
N ASP A 829 -5.93 -17.32 26.93
CA ASP A 829 -5.67 -15.92 26.59
C ASP A 829 -6.98 -15.10 26.61
N PRO A 830 -6.96 -13.86 27.14
CA PRO A 830 -8.12 -12.98 27.12
C PRO A 830 -8.77 -12.86 25.73
N TYR A 831 -10.08 -13.02 25.68
CA TYR A 831 -10.86 -12.90 24.45
C TYR A 831 -12.12 -12.08 24.66
N LEU A 832 -12.64 -11.55 23.56
CA LEU A 832 -13.84 -10.73 23.51
C LEU A 832 -15.01 -11.54 22.98
N ILE A 833 -16.20 -11.26 23.49
CA ILE A 833 -17.48 -11.79 23.03
C ILE A 833 -18.31 -10.63 22.50
N PHE A 834 -18.70 -10.71 21.24
CA PHE A 834 -19.70 -9.83 20.64
C PHE A 834 -21.03 -10.57 20.58
N SER A 835 -21.96 -10.22 21.46
CA SER A 835 -23.32 -10.80 21.51
C SER A 835 -24.26 -9.97 20.63
N ILE A 836 -24.78 -10.59 19.58
CA ILE A 836 -25.64 -9.95 18.58
C ILE A 836 -27.08 -10.38 18.80
N LYS A 837 -27.98 -9.41 18.95
CA LYS A 837 -29.42 -9.62 19.18
C LYS A 837 -30.25 -8.99 18.09
N ASP A 838 -31.34 -9.65 17.71
CA ASP A 838 -32.35 -9.08 16.81
C ASP A 838 -33.25 -8.05 17.53
N GLU A 839 -34.20 -7.46 16.80
CA GLU A 839 -35.14 -6.46 17.32
C GLU A 839 -36.03 -6.99 18.47
N SER A 840 -36.26 -8.31 18.55
CA SER A 840 -37.01 -8.93 19.65
C SER A 840 -36.17 -9.10 20.92
N GLY A 841 -34.86 -8.87 20.85
CA GLY A 841 -33.90 -9.09 21.92
C GLY A 841 -33.35 -10.51 22.00
N ALA A 842 -33.70 -11.38 21.04
CA ALA A 842 -33.17 -12.74 20.96
C ALA A 842 -31.71 -12.72 20.48
N GLU A 843 -30.82 -13.42 21.18
CA GLU A 843 -29.42 -13.58 20.76
C GLU A 843 -29.36 -14.56 19.58
N ILE A 844 -28.89 -14.07 18.44
CA ILE A 844 -28.86 -14.84 17.19
C ILE A 844 -27.45 -15.25 16.76
N LYS A 845 -26.41 -14.59 17.30
CA LYS A 845 -25.01 -14.86 16.99
C LYS A 845 -24.10 -14.36 18.11
N LYS A 846 -23.02 -15.10 18.35
CA LYS A 846 -21.84 -14.65 19.10
C LYS A 846 -20.61 -14.68 18.22
N LEU A 847 -19.77 -13.65 18.32
CA LEU A 847 -18.42 -13.65 17.74
C LEU A 847 -17.39 -13.66 18.86
N PHE A 848 -16.34 -14.46 18.69
CA PHE A 848 -15.24 -14.60 19.63
C PHE A 848 -13.95 -14.17 18.96
N VAL A 849 -13.26 -13.19 19.53
CA VAL A 849 -12.00 -12.67 18.98
C VAL A 849 -10.96 -12.49 20.07
N SER A 850 -9.68 -12.64 19.76
CA SER A 850 -8.60 -12.37 20.71
C SER A 850 -8.66 -10.91 21.17
N ALA A 851 -8.47 -10.66 22.46
CA ALA A 851 -8.50 -9.29 22.99
C ALA A 851 -7.23 -8.52 22.58
N GLY A 852 -7.40 -7.26 22.20
CA GLY A 852 -6.30 -6.33 21.92
C GLY A 852 -6.70 -4.91 22.26
N SER A 853 -5.76 -4.11 22.75
CA SER A 853 -5.99 -2.69 23.09
C SER A 853 -5.99 -1.79 21.85
N GLY A 854 -6.52 -0.58 22.03
CA GLY A 854 -6.74 0.41 20.97
C GLY A 854 -8.04 0.18 20.20
N VAL A 855 -8.21 0.96 19.14
CA VAL A 855 -9.26 0.81 18.14
C VAL A 855 -8.99 -0.43 17.31
N LYS A 856 -10.02 -1.27 17.16
CA LYS A 856 -10.02 -2.55 16.44
C LYS A 856 -11.34 -2.70 15.69
N ARG A 857 -11.39 -3.64 14.76
CA ARG A 857 -12.59 -3.99 13.99
C ARG A 857 -12.83 -5.49 14.02
N VAL A 858 -14.10 -5.87 14.04
CA VAL A 858 -14.56 -7.24 13.81
C VAL A 858 -15.78 -7.19 12.90
N VAL A 859 -15.94 -8.19 12.04
CA VAL A 859 -17.04 -8.25 11.08
C VAL A 859 -17.95 -9.42 11.41
N TRP A 860 -19.25 -9.14 11.53
CA TRP A 860 -20.28 -10.17 11.43
C TRP A 860 -20.72 -10.25 9.97
N ASP A 861 -20.46 -11.37 9.31
CA ASP A 861 -20.85 -11.66 7.92
C ASP A 861 -22.37 -11.75 7.68
N LEU A 862 -23.18 -11.34 8.66
CA LEU A 862 -24.63 -11.34 8.65
C LEU A 862 -25.23 -12.74 8.48
N ARG A 863 -24.50 -13.78 8.87
CA ARG A 863 -24.93 -15.17 8.79
C ARG A 863 -25.06 -15.83 10.16
N LEU A 864 -25.95 -16.82 10.22
CA LEU A 864 -26.17 -17.68 11.37
C LEU A 864 -25.11 -18.79 11.45
N ASP A 865 -25.05 -19.48 12.58
CA ASP A 865 -24.12 -20.60 12.80
C ASP A 865 -24.35 -21.78 11.84
N HIS A 866 -23.26 -22.45 11.48
CA HIS A 866 -23.31 -23.68 10.70
C HIS A 866 -23.94 -24.84 11.48
N PHE A 867 -24.57 -25.78 10.76
CA PHE A 867 -25.21 -26.97 11.31
C PHE A 867 -24.24 -28.12 11.62
N ASN A 868 -22.94 -27.94 11.36
CA ASN A 868 -21.95 -29.00 11.55
C ASN A 868 -21.57 -29.04 13.03
N PRO A 869 -21.38 -30.23 13.63
CA PRO A 869 -20.84 -30.35 14.96
C PRO A 869 -19.50 -29.63 15.08
N LEU A 870 -19.35 -28.82 16.13
CA LEU A 870 -18.07 -28.21 16.44
C LEU A 870 -17.18 -29.26 17.12
N GLN A 871 -15.96 -29.42 16.62
CA GLN A 871 -14.93 -30.24 17.25
C GLN A 871 -13.78 -29.34 17.72
N ALA A 872 -13.26 -29.64 18.91
CA ALA A 872 -12.11 -28.93 19.45
C ALA A 872 -10.87 -29.22 18.56
N PRO A 873 -10.15 -28.19 18.08
CA PRO A 873 -8.91 -28.40 17.35
C PRO A 873 -7.88 -29.10 18.25
N LYS A 874 -7.33 -30.24 17.83
CA LYS A 874 -6.30 -30.99 18.57
C LYS A 874 -6.71 -31.31 20.03
N ASP A 875 -7.99 -31.58 20.26
CA ASP A 875 -8.56 -31.91 21.58
C ASP A 875 -8.38 -30.82 22.66
N LYS A 876 -8.13 -29.56 22.27
CA LYS A 876 -8.07 -28.41 23.19
C LYS A 876 -9.11 -27.36 22.87
N PHE A 877 -9.74 -26.82 23.91
CA PHE A 877 -10.69 -25.72 23.77
C PHE A 877 -9.98 -24.46 23.27
N ASN A 878 -10.54 -23.85 22.22
CA ASN A 878 -10.07 -22.56 21.70
C ASN A 878 -11.30 -21.71 21.35
N PRO A 879 -11.64 -20.70 22.17
CA PRO A 879 -12.87 -19.92 22.00
C PRO A 879 -12.82 -19.02 20.77
N THR A 880 -11.64 -18.61 20.30
CA THR A 880 -11.50 -17.67 19.17
C THR A 880 -11.35 -18.41 17.83
N ASN A 881 -11.59 -19.72 17.80
CA ASN A 881 -11.56 -20.47 16.55
C ASN A 881 -12.74 -20.06 15.67
N LYS A 882 -12.46 -19.70 14.41
CA LYS A 882 -13.51 -19.29 13.48
C LYS A 882 -14.44 -20.47 13.19
N THR A 883 -15.74 -20.26 13.37
CA THR A 883 -16.76 -21.21 12.94
C THR A 883 -17.22 -20.87 11.52
N ASN A 884 -17.60 -21.89 10.75
CA ASN A 884 -18.23 -21.64 9.46
C ASN A 884 -19.58 -20.95 9.68
N SER A 885 -19.97 -20.15 8.69
CA SER A 885 -21.27 -19.49 8.65
C SER A 885 -22.24 -20.22 7.73
N SER A 886 -23.53 -19.96 7.90
CA SER A 886 -24.60 -20.61 7.16
C SER A 886 -25.51 -19.57 6.47
N LEU A 887 -26.82 -19.67 6.67
CA LEU A 887 -27.84 -18.76 6.14
C LEU A 887 -27.57 -17.31 6.51
N LEU A 888 -27.88 -16.41 5.57
CA LEU A 888 -28.06 -15.00 5.89
C LEU A 888 -29.16 -14.83 6.94
N ALA A 889 -28.92 -13.96 7.91
CA ALA A 889 -29.92 -13.49 8.85
C ALA A 889 -31.03 -12.69 8.12
N LEU A 890 -32.09 -12.34 8.85
CA LEU A 890 -33.14 -11.48 8.30
C LEU A 890 -32.63 -10.04 8.18
N PRO A 891 -32.99 -9.30 7.12
CA PRO A 891 -32.88 -7.85 7.15
C PRO A 891 -33.64 -7.28 8.35
N GLY A 892 -33.13 -6.19 8.92
CA GLY A 892 -33.79 -5.53 10.04
C GLY A 892 -32.81 -4.91 11.02
N LYS A 893 -33.35 -4.54 12.18
CA LYS A 893 -32.60 -3.88 13.25
C LYS A 893 -31.97 -4.92 14.18
N TYR A 894 -30.71 -4.68 14.52
CA TYR A 894 -29.91 -5.50 15.42
C TYR A 894 -29.25 -4.65 16.50
N SER A 895 -28.77 -5.30 17.55
CA SER A 895 -27.88 -4.71 18.53
C SER A 895 -26.68 -5.60 18.83
N VAL A 896 -25.55 -5.01 19.18
CA VAL A 896 -24.35 -5.72 19.61
C VAL A 896 -23.89 -5.22 20.98
N SER A 897 -23.45 -6.14 21.83
CA SER A 897 -22.80 -5.86 23.11
C SER A 897 -21.44 -6.54 23.17
N LEU A 898 -20.49 -5.92 23.87
CA LEU A 898 -19.11 -6.36 23.98
C LEU A 898 -18.82 -6.78 25.41
N SER A 899 -18.36 -8.01 25.58
CA SER A 899 -17.84 -8.55 26.84
C SER A 899 -16.41 -9.04 26.66
N MET A 900 -15.64 -9.12 27.74
CA MET A 900 -14.32 -9.74 27.78
C MET A 900 -14.32 -10.89 28.78
N VAL A 901 -13.61 -11.96 28.43
CA VAL A 901 -13.36 -13.09 29.32
C VAL A 901 -11.89 -13.10 29.73
N VAL A 902 -11.64 -13.17 31.03
CA VAL A 902 -10.30 -13.26 31.61
C VAL A 902 -10.36 -14.26 32.76
N ARG A 903 -9.58 -15.33 32.70
CA ARG A 903 -9.54 -16.37 33.75
C ARG A 903 -10.95 -16.82 34.18
N ASP A 904 -11.75 -17.20 33.20
CA ASP A 904 -13.16 -17.66 33.34
C ASP A 904 -14.18 -16.62 33.86
N GLU A 905 -13.76 -15.39 34.15
CA GLU A 905 -14.67 -14.30 34.50
C GLU A 905 -15.11 -13.54 33.25
N VAL A 906 -16.42 -13.38 33.09
CA VAL A 906 -17.02 -12.59 31.99
C VAL A 906 -17.40 -11.20 32.51
N LYS A 907 -16.82 -10.15 31.94
CA LYS A 907 -17.18 -8.75 32.23
C LYS A 907 -17.75 -8.11 30.97
N GLN A 908 -18.99 -7.61 31.04
CA GLN A 908 -19.53 -6.75 29.98
C GLN A 908 -18.81 -5.40 30.00
N LEU A 909 -18.28 -4.99 28.85
CA LEU A 909 -17.48 -3.77 28.71
C LEU A 909 -18.25 -2.63 28.03
N ALA A 910 -19.06 -2.93 27.01
CA ALA A 910 -19.78 -1.90 26.25
C ALA A 910 -21.06 -2.43 25.57
N GLY A 911 -21.91 -1.50 25.14
CA GLY A 911 -23.18 -1.77 24.45
C GLY A 911 -24.38 -1.94 25.40
N PRO A 912 -25.60 -2.13 24.85
CA PRO A 912 -25.87 -2.43 23.44
C PRO A 912 -25.72 -1.22 22.51
N THR A 913 -25.15 -1.44 21.31
CA THR A 913 -25.13 -0.48 20.19
C THR A 913 -25.98 -1.03 19.05
N PHE A 914 -26.86 -0.20 18.47
CA PHE A 914 -27.82 -0.62 17.46
C PHE A 914 -27.32 -0.36 16.04
N PHE A 915 -27.74 -1.20 15.08
CA PHE A 915 -27.44 -1.07 13.65
C PHE A 915 -28.51 -1.75 12.79
N ASN A 916 -28.51 -1.47 11.48
CA ASN A 916 -29.40 -2.13 10.53
C ASN A 916 -28.62 -3.07 9.60
N ALA A 917 -29.24 -4.19 9.23
CA ALA A 917 -28.81 -5.03 8.12
C ALA A 917 -29.79 -4.86 6.95
N ILE A 918 -29.28 -4.41 5.80
CA ILE A 918 -30.09 -3.97 4.65
C ILE A 918 -29.69 -4.76 3.39
N PRO A 919 -30.64 -5.36 2.64
CA PRO A 919 -30.31 -6.07 1.42
C PRO A 919 -29.83 -5.11 0.33
N LEU A 920 -28.84 -5.53 -0.46
CA LEU A 920 -28.35 -4.74 -1.59
C LEU A 920 -29.37 -4.65 -2.74
N ASN A 921 -30.40 -5.52 -2.75
CA ASN A 921 -31.42 -5.60 -3.78
C ASN A 921 -30.86 -5.80 -5.21
N ASN A 922 -29.74 -6.51 -5.32
CA ASN A 922 -29.04 -6.78 -6.58
C ASN A 922 -29.46 -8.11 -7.25
N THR A 923 -30.67 -8.59 -6.96
CA THR A 923 -31.17 -9.89 -7.44
C THR A 923 -32.47 -9.73 -8.23
N THR A 924 -32.55 -10.33 -9.41
CA THR A 924 -33.74 -10.27 -10.29
C THR A 924 -34.88 -11.17 -9.83
N LEU A 925 -34.58 -12.25 -9.10
CA LEU A 925 -35.55 -13.22 -8.58
C LEU A 925 -35.41 -13.34 -7.06
N PRO A 926 -35.67 -12.27 -6.28
CA PRO A 926 -35.68 -12.37 -4.83
C PRO A 926 -36.84 -13.26 -4.34
N ALA A 927 -36.75 -13.80 -3.13
CA ALA A 927 -37.88 -14.47 -2.52
C ALA A 927 -39.08 -13.51 -2.35
N GLU A 928 -40.28 -13.99 -2.65
CA GLU A 928 -41.52 -13.20 -2.53
C GLU A 928 -41.81 -12.85 -1.07
N ASN A 929 -41.56 -13.80 -0.17
CA ASN A 929 -41.66 -13.63 1.27
C ASN A 929 -40.35 -14.08 1.94
N ARG A 930 -39.46 -13.11 2.21
CA ARG A 930 -38.15 -13.39 2.81
C ARG A 930 -38.24 -13.96 4.23
N ALA A 931 -39.23 -13.54 5.02
CA ALA A 931 -39.41 -14.03 6.39
C ALA A 931 -39.78 -15.52 6.42
N GLU A 932 -40.71 -15.91 5.56
CA GLU A 932 -41.12 -17.31 5.38
C GLU A 932 -39.97 -18.17 4.85
N GLN A 933 -39.26 -17.69 3.83
CA GLN A 933 -38.09 -18.39 3.29
C GLN A 933 -37.01 -18.63 4.36
N VAL A 934 -36.71 -17.64 5.20
CA VAL A 934 -35.73 -17.82 6.30
C VAL A 934 -36.28 -18.77 7.37
N ALA A 935 -37.58 -18.74 7.67
CA ALA A 935 -38.20 -19.67 8.60
C ALA A 935 -38.07 -21.12 8.11
N ASP A 936 -38.31 -21.38 6.83
CA ASP A 936 -38.14 -22.72 6.25
C ASP A 936 -36.68 -23.14 6.20
N ASN A 937 -35.78 -22.24 5.81
CA ASN A 937 -34.35 -22.51 5.85
C ASN A 937 -33.86 -22.83 7.28
N LYS A 938 -34.41 -22.17 8.33
CA LYS A 938 -34.13 -22.52 9.73
C LYS A 938 -34.60 -23.94 10.06
N LYS A 939 -35.79 -24.36 9.60
CA LYS A 939 -36.26 -25.75 9.76
C LYS A 939 -35.31 -26.74 9.08
N PHE A 940 -34.85 -26.41 7.87
CA PHE A 940 -33.87 -27.21 7.13
C PHE A 940 -32.56 -27.37 7.92
N LEU A 941 -32.03 -26.27 8.48
CA LEU A 941 -30.83 -26.35 9.32
C LEU A 941 -31.03 -27.18 10.58
N GLU A 942 -32.16 -27.05 11.27
CA GLU A 942 -32.44 -27.83 12.48
C GLU A 942 -32.54 -29.34 12.19
N LEU A 943 -33.13 -29.71 11.05
CA LEU A 943 -33.12 -31.11 10.61
C LEU A 943 -31.70 -31.55 10.24
N ALA A 944 -30.95 -30.75 9.48
CA ALA A 944 -29.58 -31.05 9.09
C ALA A 944 -28.66 -31.26 10.31
N LYS A 945 -28.79 -30.46 11.38
CA LYS A 945 -28.07 -30.65 12.65
C LYS A 945 -28.30 -32.04 13.23
N LYS A 946 -29.55 -32.50 13.24
CA LYS A 946 -29.91 -33.83 13.77
C LYS A 946 -29.36 -34.95 12.90
N VAL A 947 -29.44 -34.82 11.57
CA VAL A 947 -28.93 -35.82 10.61
C VAL A 947 -27.41 -35.93 10.71
N VAL A 948 -26.68 -34.81 10.73
CA VAL A 948 -25.21 -34.82 10.87
C VAL A 948 -24.79 -35.32 12.26
N GLY A 949 -25.50 -34.93 13.32
CA GLY A 949 -25.26 -35.42 14.67
C GLY A 949 -25.47 -36.93 14.79
N ALA A 950 -26.55 -37.46 14.20
CA ALA A 950 -26.80 -38.90 14.14
C ALA A 950 -25.66 -39.63 13.43
N ARG A 951 -25.23 -39.15 12.25
CA ARG A 951 -24.09 -39.73 11.53
C ARG A 951 -22.80 -39.69 12.35
N ALA A 952 -22.50 -38.56 12.99
CA ALA A 952 -21.30 -38.42 13.82
C ALA A 952 -21.31 -39.43 14.98
N GLN A 953 -22.47 -39.62 15.61
CA GLN A 953 -22.65 -40.63 16.66
C GLN A 953 -22.50 -42.06 16.11
N THR A 954 -23.07 -42.36 14.94
CA THR A 954 -22.90 -43.67 14.29
C THR A 954 -21.43 -43.97 14.01
N ASN A 955 -20.66 -42.99 13.52
CA ASN A 955 -19.22 -43.13 13.29
C ASN A 955 -18.43 -43.40 14.58
N LEU A 956 -18.80 -42.73 15.69
CA LEU A 956 -18.19 -42.98 17.00
C LEU A 956 -18.47 -44.41 17.49
N ILE A 957 -19.72 -44.87 17.35
CA ILE A 957 -20.13 -46.23 17.70
C ILE A 957 -19.40 -47.26 16.84
N ALA A 958 -19.33 -47.03 15.52
CA ALA A 958 -18.63 -47.93 14.60
C ALA A 958 -17.16 -48.09 15.00
N LYS A 959 -16.47 -46.99 15.31
CA LYS A 959 -15.09 -47.04 15.81
C LYS A 959 -14.98 -47.82 17.13
N THR A 960 -15.87 -47.54 18.07
CA THR A 960 -15.92 -48.25 19.36
C THR A 960 -16.14 -49.75 19.17
N LEU A 961 -16.98 -50.15 18.21
CA LEU A 961 -17.24 -51.54 17.87
C LEU A 961 -16.02 -52.23 17.25
N GLU A 962 -15.19 -51.53 16.48
CA GLU A 962 -13.92 -52.09 15.99
C GLU A 962 -12.95 -52.38 17.15
N ASP A 963 -12.83 -51.46 18.12
CA ASP A 963 -12.01 -51.68 19.32
C ASP A 963 -12.56 -52.86 20.17
N ILE A 964 -13.88 -52.99 20.26
CA ILE A 964 -14.56 -54.11 20.89
C ILE A 964 -14.29 -55.42 20.13
N LYS A 965 -14.43 -55.46 18.80
CA LYS A 965 -14.12 -56.65 17.98
C LYS A 965 -12.69 -57.13 18.20
N GLN A 966 -11.73 -56.20 18.21
CA GLN A 966 -10.34 -56.51 18.49
C GLN A 966 -10.17 -57.11 19.89
N THR A 967 -10.83 -56.52 20.89
CA THR A 967 -10.78 -56.97 22.29
C THR A 967 -11.41 -58.35 22.49
N VAL A 968 -12.60 -58.58 21.93
CA VAL A 968 -13.33 -59.86 21.97
C VAL A 968 -12.48 -60.97 21.32
N SER A 969 -11.79 -60.65 20.22
CA SER A 969 -10.89 -61.57 19.50
C SER A 969 -9.63 -61.96 20.28
N LEU A 970 -9.16 -61.08 21.17
CA LEU A 970 -7.96 -61.29 21.98
C LEU A 970 -8.25 -61.82 23.39
N THR A 971 -9.49 -61.68 23.88
CA THR A 971 -9.88 -62.12 25.22
C THR A 971 -10.04 -63.64 25.26
N SER A 972 -9.31 -64.29 26.17
CA SER A 972 -9.34 -65.76 26.31
C SER A 972 -10.65 -66.21 26.99
N GLY A 973 -11.34 -67.18 26.40
CA GLY A 973 -12.59 -67.71 26.96
C GLY A 973 -13.87 -66.98 26.52
N THR A 974 -13.79 -66.05 25.57
CA THR A 974 -14.97 -65.35 25.02
C THR A 974 -15.98 -66.35 24.40
N PRO A 975 -17.25 -66.38 24.86
CA PRO A 975 -18.29 -67.20 24.26
C PRO A 975 -18.61 -66.78 22.82
N LEU A 976 -18.93 -67.75 21.96
CA LEU A 976 -19.37 -67.50 20.58
C LEU A 976 -20.61 -66.59 20.51
N GLU A 977 -21.47 -66.65 21.53
CA GLU A 977 -22.66 -65.81 21.67
C GLU A 977 -22.32 -64.32 21.72
N LEU A 978 -21.25 -63.94 22.43
CA LEU A 978 -20.78 -62.55 22.52
C LEU A 978 -20.21 -62.06 21.19
N PHE A 979 -19.43 -62.90 20.47
CA PHE A 979 -18.97 -62.60 19.11
C PHE A 979 -20.14 -62.33 18.16
N ASN A 980 -21.17 -63.17 18.20
CA ASN A 980 -22.36 -63.03 17.35
C ASN A 980 -23.15 -61.77 17.71
N LYS A 981 -23.24 -61.43 18.99
CA LYS A 981 -23.89 -60.20 19.47
C LYS A 981 -23.16 -58.95 18.97
N VAL A 982 -21.84 -58.90 19.13
CA VAL A 982 -20.99 -57.79 18.63
C VAL A 982 -21.08 -57.66 17.12
N LYS A 983 -21.00 -58.78 16.39
CA LYS A 983 -21.16 -58.80 14.93
C LYS A 983 -22.53 -58.26 14.50
N LYS A 984 -23.62 -58.72 15.11
CA LYS A 984 -24.97 -58.26 14.80
C LYS A 984 -25.13 -56.75 14.97
N VAL A 985 -24.64 -56.21 16.10
CA VAL A 985 -24.68 -54.76 16.35
C VAL A 985 -23.81 -54.01 15.35
N SER A 986 -22.65 -54.58 14.97
CA SER A 986 -21.76 -53.99 13.98
C SER A 986 -22.37 -53.96 12.58
N ASP A 987 -23.02 -55.03 12.15
CA ASP A 987 -23.70 -55.12 10.86
C ASP A 987 -24.85 -54.09 10.80
N GLU A 988 -25.62 -53.95 11.88
CA GLU A 988 -26.68 -52.93 11.95
C GLU A 988 -26.13 -51.49 11.93
N VAL A 989 -25.03 -51.21 12.61
CA VAL A 989 -24.35 -49.91 12.55
C VAL A 989 -23.81 -49.64 11.15
N ALA A 990 -23.29 -50.67 10.47
CA ALA A 990 -22.83 -50.56 9.09
C ALA A 990 -23.99 -50.27 8.11
N ASP A 991 -25.16 -50.90 8.31
CA ASP A 991 -26.36 -50.62 7.52
C ASP A 991 -26.84 -49.17 7.73
N ILE A 992 -26.80 -48.66 8.98
CA ILE A 992 -27.11 -47.26 9.27
C ILE A 992 -26.11 -46.32 8.56
N LEU A 993 -24.81 -46.61 8.60
CA LEU A 993 -23.80 -45.82 7.89
C LEU A 993 -24.04 -45.86 6.37
N PHE A 994 -24.39 -47.01 5.82
CA PHE A 994 -24.72 -47.14 4.40
C PHE A 994 -25.92 -46.28 4.01
N LYS A 995 -26.96 -46.15 4.85
CA LYS A 995 -28.07 -45.20 4.61
C LYS A 995 -27.59 -43.75 4.56
N PHE A 996 -26.61 -43.37 5.38
CA PHE A 996 -26.05 -42.02 5.39
C PHE A 996 -25.12 -41.74 4.21
N GLU A 997 -24.27 -42.69 3.84
CA GLU A 997 -23.12 -42.47 2.94
C GLU A 997 -23.34 -43.04 1.54
N GLY A 998 -24.17 -44.08 1.43
CA GLY A 998 -24.45 -44.77 0.18
C GLY A 998 -23.28 -45.60 -0.32
N GLN A 999 -23.31 -45.95 -1.59
CA GLN A 999 -22.20 -46.62 -2.24
C GLN A 999 -21.03 -45.64 -2.39
N PRO A 1000 -19.79 -46.01 -1.99
CA PRO A 1000 -18.64 -45.14 -2.16
C PRO A 1000 -18.37 -44.88 -3.64
N ALA A 1001 -18.15 -43.62 -3.99
CA ALA A 1001 -17.71 -43.23 -5.33
C ALA A 1001 -16.34 -43.83 -5.66
N LYS A 1002 -16.11 -44.16 -6.94
CA LYS A 1002 -14.77 -44.51 -7.44
C LYS A 1002 -13.97 -43.23 -7.69
N ALA A 1003 -14.25 -42.54 -8.79
CA ALA A 1003 -13.71 -41.20 -9.05
C ALA A 1003 -14.76 -40.11 -8.87
N SER A 1004 -16.02 -40.39 -9.20
CA SER A 1004 -17.13 -39.44 -9.10
C SER A 1004 -18.45 -40.12 -8.75
N ASN A 1005 -19.40 -39.37 -8.18
CA ASN A 1005 -20.73 -39.91 -7.87
C ASN A 1005 -21.52 -40.27 -9.15
N GLU A 1006 -21.18 -39.65 -10.27
CA GLU A 1006 -21.72 -39.91 -11.61
C GLU A 1006 -21.35 -41.31 -12.14
N GLU A 1007 -20.35 -41.96 -11.55
CA GLU A 1007 -19.93 -43.32 -11.90
C GLU A 1007 -20.64 -44.40 -11.06
N ILE A 1008 -21.43 -43.99 -10.07
CA ILE A 1008 -22.23 -44.91 -9.27
C ILE A 1008 -23.45 -45.32 -10.11
N PRO A 1009 -23.67 -46.62 -10.36
CA PRO A 1009 -24.90 -47.08 -11.01
C PRO A 1009 -26.14 -46.58 -10.25
N PRO A 1010 -27.31 -46.47 -10.90
CA PRO A 1010 -28.53 -46.02 -10.24
C PRO A 1010 -28.77 -46.74 -8.90
N ALA A 1011 -28.72 -45.98 -7.81
CA ALA A 1011 -28.83 -46.46 -6.44
C ALA A 1011 -29.71 -45.51 -5.62
N GLN A 1012 -30.12 -45.94 -4.41
CA GLN A 1012 -30.83 -45.07 -3.49
C GLN A 1012 -29.94 -43.89 -3.10
N MET A 1013 -30.50 -42.68 -3.18
CA MET A 1013 -29.81 -41.45 -2.79
C MET A 1013 -29.55 -41.47 -1.27
N PRO A 1014 -28.28 -41.39 -0.83
CA PRO A 1014 -27.94 -41.40 0.59
C PRO A 1014 -28.44 -40.14 1.30
N LEU A 1015 -28.70 -40.26 2.61
CA LEU A 1015 -29.24 -39.16 3.41
C LEU A 1015 -28.33 -37.93 3.42
N ASN A 1016 -27.00 -38.10 3.41
CA ASN A 1016 -26.06 -36.97 3.34
C ASN A 1016 -26.21 -36.16 2.06
N TRP A 1017 -26.50 -36.80 0.93
CA TRP A 1017 -26.70 -36.07 -0.32
C TRP A 1017 -28.03 -35.28 -0.26
N ARG A 1018 -29.08 -35.81 0.37
CA ARG A 1018 -30.32 -35.06 0.59
C ARG A 1018 -30.12 -33.82 1.46
N ILE A 1019 -29.23 -33.89 2.46
CA ILE A 1019 -28.84 -32.70 3.24
C ILE A 1019 -28.24 -31.63 2.32
N ASN A 1020 -27.35 -32.03 1.39
CA ASN A 1020 -26.73 -31.08 0.45
C ASN A 1020 -27.78 -30.43 -0.46
N GLU A 1021 -28.72 -31.20 -1.02
CA GLU A 1021 -29.82 -30.64 -1.83
C GLU A 1021 -30.71 -29.70 -1.04
N MET A 1022 -30.95 -30.00 0.24
CA MET A 1022 -31.78 -29.18 1.13
C MET A 1022 -31.08 -27.86 1.54
N VAL A 1023 -29.80 -27.92 1.92
CA VAL A 1023 -29.09 -26.81 2.58
C VAL A 1023 -28.22 -25.99 1.63
N TYR A 1024 -27.49 -26.60 0.70
CA TYR A 1024 -26.53 -25.88 -0.14
C TYR A 1024 -27.13 -24.73 -0.95
N PRO A 1025 -28.33 -24.86 -1.57
CA PRO A 1025 -28.96 -23.76 -2.30
C PRO A 1025 -29.24 -22.53 -1.43
N THR A 1026 -29.42 -22.72 -0.12
CA THR A 1026 -29.73 -21.64 0.83
C THR A 1026 -28.53 -20.72 1.09
N TRP A 1027 -27.31 -21.16 0.79
CA TRP A 1027 -26.09 -20.39 1.03
C TRP A 1027 -25.77 -19.40 -0.07
N SER A 1028 -26.07 -19.78 -1.32
CA SER A 1028 -25.72 -19.03 -2.51
C SER A 1028 -26.90 -18.28 -3.14
N SER A 1029 -28.09 -18.33 -2.56
CA SER A 1029 -29.30 -17.72 -3.13
C SER A 1029 -30.14 -16.96 -2.11
N THR A 1030 -30.81 -15.91 -2.58
CA THR A 1030 -31.87 -15.18 -1.87
C THR A 1030 -33.25 -15.40 -2.48
N SER A 1031 -33.39 -16.28 -3.47
CA SER A 1031 -34.64 -16.65 -4.17
C SER A 1031 -35.52 -17.61 -3.36
N ASN A 1032 -36.79 -17.78 -3.73
CA ASN A 1032 -37.71 -18.75 -3.11
C ASN A 1032 -37.08 -20.16 -2.97
N ILE A 1033 -37.47 -20.88 -1.91
CA ILE A 1033 -37.07 -22.29 -1.73
C ILE A 1033 -37.58 -23.15 -2.89
N THR A 1034 -36.78 -24.14 -3.29
CA THR A 1034 -37.14 -25.03 -4.39
C THR A 1034 -37.98 -26.21 -3.92
N LYS A 1035 -38.78 -26.79 -4.82
CA LYS A 1035 -39.50 -28.05 -4.54
C LYS A 1035 -38.56 -29.19 -4.17
N ASN A 1036 -37.35 -29.22 -4.72
CA ASN A 1036 -36.33 -30.23 -4.39
C ASN A 1036 -35.90 -30.13 -2.92
N GLN A 1037 -35.74 -28.92 -2.38
CA GLN A 1037 -35.42 -28.72 -0.97
C GLN A 1037 -36.54 -29.23 -0.05
N ILE A 1038 -37.81 -28.97 -0.43
CA ILE A 1038 -38.97 -29.46 0.32
C ILE A 1038 -39.03 -30.99 0.29
N ILE A 1039 -38.87 -31.62 -0.88
CA ILE A 1039 -38.83 -33.08 -1.02
C ILE A 1039 -37.70 -33.68 -0.18
N ALA A 1040 -36.51 -33.08 -0.20
CA ALA A 1040 -35.39 -33.54 0.61
C ALA A 1040 -35.69 -33.43 2.12
N TYR A 1041 -36.31 -32.33 2.55
CA TYR A 1041 -36.74 -32.13 3.94
C TYR A 1041 -37.77 -33.17 4.38
N ASP A 1042 -38.80 -33.43 3.55
CA ASP A 1042 -39.87 -34.37 3.87
C ASP A 1042 -39.33 -35.79 4.01
N ILE A 1043 -38.49 -36.24 3.07
CA ILE A 1043 -37.87 -37.58 3.13
C ILE A 1043 -36.94 -37.72 4.33
N LEU A 1044 -36.10 -36.71 4.60
CA LEU A 1044 -35.24 -36.73 5.79
C LEU A 1044 -36.05 -36.75 7.08
N SER A 1045 -37.19 -36.06 7.12
CA SER A 1045 -38.10 -36.02 8.28
C SER A 1045 -38.80 -37.37 8.51
N GLU A 1046 -39.06 -38.11 7.44
CA GLU A 1046 -39.66 -39.46 7.48
C GLU A 1046 -38.64 -40.53 7.89
N GLU A 1047 -37.42 -40.53 7.32
CA GLU A 1047 -36.44 -41.60 7.52
C GLU A 1047 -35.63 -41.47 8.83
N LEU A 1048 -35.38 -40.24 9.32
CA LEU A 1048 -34.50 -40.00 10.47
C LEU A 1048 -35.00 -40.61 11.81
N PRO A 1049 -36.31 -40.57 12.16
CA PRO A 1049 -36.79 -41.09 13.44
C PRO A 1049 -36.47 -42.58 13.67
N GLU A 1050 -36.54 -43.41 12.64
CA GLU A 1050 -36.21 -44.84 12.71
C GLU A 1050 -34.73 -45.02 13.09
N ILE A 1051 -33.83 -44.31 12.40
CA ILE A 1051 -32.38 -44.35 12.65
C ILE A 1051 -32.07 -43.88 14.08
N LEU A 1052 -32.69 -42.79 14.53
CA LEU A 1052 -32.47 -42.27 15.89
C LEU A 1052 -32.93 -43.27 16.97
N ASN A 1053 -34.03 -43.99 16.74
CA ASN A 1053 -34.49 -45.03 17.66
C ASN A 1053 -33.52 -46.22 17.70
N ALA A 1054 -33.00 -46.66 16.55
CA ALA A 1054 -31.98 -47.69 16.48
C ALA A 1054 -30.69 -47.27 17.22
N LEU A 1055 -30.18 -46.06 16.96
CA LEU A 1055 -28.99 -45.54 17.64
C LEU A 1055 -29.17 -45.44 19.16
N ARG A 1056 -30.35 -45.03 19.64
CA ARG A 1056 -30.66 -44.99 21.08
C ARG A 1056 -30.62 -46.37 21.71
N ARG A 1057 -31.17 -47.40 21.03
CA ARG A 1057 -31.12 -48.78 21.51
C ARG A 1057 -29.68 -49.31 21.52
N ILE A 1058 -28.96 -49.12 20.43
CA ILE A 1058 -27.56 -49.57 20.31
C ILE A 1058 -26.70 -48.94 21.40
N THR A 1059 -26.84 -47.63 21.63
CA THR A 1059 -26.03 -46.90 22.62
C THR A 1059 -26.41 -47.24 24.06
N ASN A 1060 -27.71 -47.27 24.38
CA ASN A 1060 -28.16 -47.35 25.77
C ASN A 1060 -28.39 -48.78 26.26
N THR A 1061 -28.49 -49.75 25.36
CA THR A 1061 -28.77 -51.15 25.68
C THR A 1061 -27.68 -52.06 25.12
N ASP A 1062 -27.56 -52.15 23.78
CA ASP A 1062 -26.76 -53.20 23.15
C ASP A 1062 -25.26 -53.08 23.48
N LEU A 1063 -24.68 -51.87 23.42
CA LEU A 1063 -23.28 -51.61 23.78
C LEU A 1063 -23.02 -51.84 25.27
N LYS A 1064 -23.90 -51.35 26.15
CA LYS A 1064 -23.72 -51.52 27.60
C LYS A 1064 -23.76 -52.99 28.01
N ASP A 1065 -24.62 -53.78 27.39
CA ASP A 1065 -24.68 -55.21 27.66
C ASP A 1065 -23.41 -55.92 27.18
N ILE A 1066 -22.89 -55.57 25.99
CA ILE A 1066 -21.62 -56.10 25.48
C ILE A 1066 -20.44 -55.72 26.41
N GLU A 1067 -20.38 -54.46 26.85
CA GLU A 1067 -19.35 -53.97 27.77
C GLU A 1067 -19.40 -54.69 29.12
N LYS A 1068 -20.60 -54.95 29.65
CA LYS A 1068 -20.80 -55.70 30.90
C LYS A 1068 -20.36 -57.16 30.77
N GLU A 1069 -20.65 -57.80 29.65
CA GLU A 1069 -20.19 -59.17 29.38
C GLU A 1069 -18.66 -59.23 29.25
N LEU A 1070 -18.04 -58.23 28.61
CA LEU A 1070 -16.58 -58.10 28.53
C LEU A 1070 -15.92 -57.88 29.90
N GLU A 1071 -16.53 -57.08 30.77
CA GLU A 1071 -16.03 -56.86 32.13
C GLU A 1071 -16.06 -58.15 32.96
N ASN A 1072 -17.16 -58.92 32.87
CA ASN A 1072 -17.28 -60.23 33.53
C ASN A 1072 -16.21 -61.25 33.06
N LEU A 1073 -15.69 -61.09 31.84
CA LEU A 1073 -14.64 -61.93 31.27
C LEU A 1073 -13.22 -61.44 31.61
N GLY A 1074 -13.07 -60.30 32.29
CA GLY A 1074 -11.76 -59.69 32.56
C GLY A 1074 -11.05 -59.22 31.29
N ALA A 1075 -11.80 -58.84 30.25
CA ALA A 1075 -11.25 -58.37 28.99
C ALA A 1075 -10.47 -57.06 29.15
N THR A 1076 -9.49 -56.81 28.27
CA THR A 1076 -8.80 -55.51 28.20
C THR A 1076 -9.80 -54.37 28.02
N TRP A 1077 -9.49 -53.19 28.54
CA TRP A 1077 -10.37 -52.02 28.46
C TRP A 1077 -10.66 -51.60 27.01
N THR A 1078 -11.89 -51.17 26.75
CA THR A 1078 -12.35 -50.57 25.49
C THR A 1078 -12.92 -49.17 25.74
N PRO A 1079 -12.83 -48.24 24.78
CA PRO A 1079 -13.45 -46.92 24.90
C PRO A 1079 -14.93 -46.98 25.27
N GLY A 1080 -15.36 -46.15 26.22
CA GLY A 1080 -16.74 -46.11 26.73
C GLY A 1080 -16.97 -46.90 28.03
N ARG A 1081 -16.11 -47.88 28.33
CA ARG A 1081 -16.19 -48.68 29.56
C ARG A 1081 -15.57 -47.95 30.75
N ILE A 1082 -16.16 -48.04 31.94
CA ILE A 1082 -15.56 -47.54 33.19
C ILE A 1082 -14.93 -48.76 33.90
N PRO A 1083 -13.61 -48.79 34.13
CA PRO A 1083 -12.99 -49.89 34.89
C PRO A 1083 -13.53 -49.94 36.32
N GLU A 1084 -13.96 -51.12 36.78
CA GLU A 1084 -14.34 -51.32 38.18
C GLU A 1084 -13.14 -51.80 39.00
N ILE A 1085 -12.93 -51.20 40.18
CA ILE A 1085 -11.98 -51.70 41.16
C ILE A 1085 -12.76 -52.65 42.06
N ASN A 1086 -12.58 -53.96 41.84
CA ASN A 1086 -13.09 -54.99 42.75
C ASN A 1086 -12.39 -54.96 44.11
#